data_AF-A0A7S3GL71-F1
#
_entry.id   AF-A0A7S3GL71-F1
#
_cell.length_a   1.000
_cell.length_b   1.000
_cell.length_c   1.000
_cell.angle_alpha   90.00
_cell.angle_beta   90.00
_cell.angle_gamma   90.00
#
_symmetry.space_group_name_H-M   'P 1'
#
loop_
_entity.id
_entity.type
_entity.pdbx_description
1 polymer ?
#
loop_
_entity_poly.entity_id
_entity_poly.type
_entity_poly.pdbx_seq_one_letter_code
_entity_poly.pdbx_strand_id
1 'polypeptide(L)'
;GGLSAVKEKDLPRREELQKKLDKYLKGRSFFIFRADNRFRAGVCKFVNHRYFERVVLVMIICSSILLAVDNPHTEDGRSAAEKLIFEILDIFFTTVFTIEMILKMIAQGVFHPKTAYLRHTGWDVLDFCIVVSSYISFAADSLNISYLKTFRVLRALRPLRAIRRVQSMRLVVGALIRSLRSILNVLMVCLLIWMIFGIIGVVLFAGKFGSCNVDEAVLSVLRADAIKAIGGENVTVYYNAESQPYVIDQDNVTHTFSDKTLCNGTWMEADLSWKNADFTFDDLGQALMTLFVVASFEGWLTVMYQAVDATSIDMQPVRNAHTPAALFFIVFIIIGSFMFLNLFVSVIFINYHETKQRDSGFSNLNDNQIQYIEEIKLILRLKPKAVPPIPKTRFRRFFYRIVLHNAFTYFILIAIIINVLVMSMTFYDQPTDYGIVLEAMNVVFTILFDIEAVMKIIGLGPAVYFKDGWNIFDFVVSVGSTVELFLNFVDTSVLRVLRIQRMFRVFRATRVFRVTRGLSGFTELFRVVVVALPSMGSNASVLVLLLFCYAVLGVNLFGAVKIGEGGFDPYANFSDVLIAMMTLFRIITGEDWNQIMVNAMVQPPDCDPASNCGSILAPIYFISFVLVGQFVLMNLTLAAVVDAFDYVSEAAGRDAKFTREDADQLVESWQHFDPKATMYIHVSDLTTFLERSTQKFRKGKDDVDVFRLVDELKLPRYAGERVYFRELLLSLYDRKWLVQLPPSEVCRTHHLFRSIHDDLTSCVRVLRRFDMNLKI
;
A
#
# COMPACT_ATOMS: atom_id res chain seq x y z
N GLY A 1 -47.73 20.49 -10.43
CA GLY A 1 -46.85 21.43 -9.70
C GLY A 1 -45.51 20.77 -9.48
N GLY A 2 -44.52 21.08 -10.33
CA GLY A 2 -43.23 20.40 -10.41
C GLY A 2 -42.03 21.29 -10.05
N LEU A 3 -42.12 22.04 -8.94
CA LEU A 3 -41.07 22.97 -8.50
C LEU A 3 -40.94 22.94 -6.98
N SER A 4 -40.39 21.87 -6.41
CA SER A 4 -39.94 21.88 -5.00
C SER A 4 -38.99 20.75 -4.59
N ALA A 5 -38.83 19.67 -5.36
CA ALA A 5 -38.01 18.53 -4.94
C ALA A 5 -36.47 18.71 -5.07
N VAL A 6 -35.99 19.85 -5.59
CA VAL A 6 -34.54 20.07 -5.82
C VAL A 6 -33.84 20.80 -4.64
N LYS A 7 -34.56 21.29 -3.63
CA LYS A 7 -33.97 22.16 -2.58
C LYS A 7 -33.49 21.46 -1.30
N GLU A 8 -33.86 20.21 -1.02
CA GLU A 8 -33.66 19.63 0.33
C GLU A 8 -32.37 18.81 0.53
N LYS A 9 -31.73 18.29 -0.54
CA LYS A 9 -30.39 17.69 -0.43
C LYS A 9 -29.27 18.74 -0.20
N ASP A 10 -29.58 20.02 -0.38
CA ASP A 10 -28.61 21.12 -0.29
C ASP A 10 -28.66 21.90 1.04
N LEU A 11 -29.61 21.61 1.94
CA LEU A 11 -29.79 22.38 3.19
C LEU A 11 -28.59 22.26 4.16
N PRO A 12 -28.14 21.07 4.60
CA PRO A 12 -26.95 20.94 5.46
C PRO A 12 -25.68 21.44 4.74
N ARG A 13 -25.68 21.38 3.40
CA ARG A 13 -24.58 21.79 2.54
C ARG A 13 -24.43 23.30 2.43
N ARG A 14 -25.55 24.03 2.44
CA ARG A 14 -25.57 25.50 2.47
C ARG A 14 -25.11 26.02 3.81
N GLU A 15 -25.52 25.40 4.92
CA GLU A 15 -25.07 25.79 6.26
C GLU A 15 -23.57 25.54 6.47
N GLU A 16 -23.04 24.42 5.97
CA GLU A 16 -21.61 24.12 6.03
C GLU A 16 -20.78 25.08 5.15
N LEU A 17 -21.29 25.42 3.97
CA LEU A 17 -20.68 26.42 3.08
C LEU A 17 -20.72 27.82 3.70
N GLN A 18 -21.82 28.19 4.37
CA GLN A 18 -21.98 29.46 5.07
C GLN A 18 -20.99 29.58 6.24
N LYS A 19 -20.86 28.53 7.07
CA LYS A 19 -19.84 28.45 8.13
C LYS A 19 -18.41 28.60 7.59
N LYS A 20 -18.11 28.01 6.44
CA LYS A 20 -16.81 28.20 5.76
C LYS A 20 -16.63 29.64 5.27
N LEU A 21 -17.68 30.24 4.68
CA LEU A 21 -17.65 31.64 4.22
C LEU A 21 -17.37 32.60 5.39
N ASP A 22 -18.07 32.44 6.51
CA ASP A 22 -17.93 33.29 7.70
C ASP A 22 -16.56 33.11 8.38
N LYS A 23 -15.95 31.93 8.22
CA LYS A 23 -14.59 31.66 8.69
C LYS A 23 -13.54 32.40 7.87
N TYR A 24 -13.65 32.41 6.53
CA TYR A 24 -12.63 32.98 5.63
C TYR A 24 -12.79 34.48 5.34
N LEU A 25 -14.00 35.03 5.45
CA LEU A 25 -14.31 36.45 5.18
C LEU A 25 -14.03 37.37 6.39
N LYS A 26 -12.91 37.17 7.10
CA LYS A 26 -12.49 38.08 8.19
C LYS A 26 -11.39 39.03 7.72
N GLY A 27 -11.49 40.32 8.06
CA GLY A 27 -10.49 41.35 7.76
C GLY A 27 -10.46 41.83 6.29
N ARG A 28 -9.41 42.58 5.91
CA ARG A 28 -9.17 43.05 4.52
C ARG A 28 -8.19 42.13 3.78
N SER A 29 -8.48 41.80 2.53
CA SER A 29 -7.57 41.08 1.62
C SER A 29 -6.81 42.08 0.74
N PHE A 30 -5.49 41.89 0.56
CA PHE A 30 -4.58 42.83 -0.14
C PHE A 30 -4.68 44.30 0.32
N PHE A 31 -5.18 44.56 1.53
CA PHE A 31 -5.54 45.90 2.02
C PHE A 31 -6.63 46.64 1.21
N ILE A 32 -7.09 46.08 0.08
CA ILE A 32 -8.05 46.67 -0.86
C ILE A 32 -9.46 46.10 -0.68
N PHE A 33 -9.60 44.77 -0.50
CA PHE A 33 -10.90 44.10 -0.49
C PHE A 33 -11.44 43.87 0.93
N ARG A 34 -12.50 44.59 1.30
CA ARG A 34 -13.23 44.37 2.57
C ARG A 34 -14.05 43.06 2.54
N ALA A 35 -14.48 42.59 3.71
CA ALA A 35 -15.22 41.33 3.88
C ALA A 35 -16.58 41.29 3.17
N ASP A 36 -17.18 42.47 3.00
CA ASP A 36 -18.46 42.81 2.38
C ASP A 36 -18.41 42.91 0.83
N ASN A 37 -17.22 42.77 0.23
CA ASN A 37 -17.09 42.83 -1.23
C ASN A 37 -17.70 41.59 -1.91
N ARG A 38 -18.68 41.81 -2.79
CA ARG A 38 -19.34 40.78 -3.61
C ARG A 38 -18.37 39.98 -4.46
N PHE A 39 -17.30 40.60 -4.97
CA PHE A 39 -16.26 39.91 -5.75
C PHE A 39 -15.49 38.90 -4.88
N ARG A 40 -15.03 39.31 -3.69
CA ARG A 40 -14.33 38.43 -2.75
C ARG A 40 -15.22 37.29 -2.27
N ALA A 41 -16.49 37.55 -1.98
CA ALA A 41 -17.46 36.53 -1.62
C ALA A 41 -17.70 35.53 -2.76
N GLY A 42 -17.79 36.00 -4.00
CA GLY A 42 -17.88 35.17 -5.21
C GLY A 42 -16.66 34.27 -5.41
N VAL A 43 -15.46 34.83 -5.29
CA VAL A 43 -14.19 34.07 -5.37
C VAL A 43 -14.10 33.04 -4.24
N CYS A 44 -14.49 33.40 -3.01
CA CYS A 44 -14.53 32.47 -1.88
C CYS A 44 -15.49 31.29 -2.14
N LYS A 45 -16.64 31.54 -2.78
CA LYS A 45 -17.58 30.48 -3.16
C LYS A 45 -17.03 29.60 -4.28
N PHE A 46 -16.30 30.19 -5.23
CA PHE A 46 -15.69 29.47 -6.36
C PHE A 46 -14.54 28.56 -5.92
N VAL A 47 -13.60 29.07 -5.12
CA VAL A 47 -12.42 28.32 -4.64
C VAL A 47 -12.82 27.14 -3.74
N ASN A 48 -13.92 27.26 -2.99
CA ASN A 48 -14.47 26.19 -2.16
C ASN A 48 -15.43 25.26 -2.93
N HIS A 49 -15.58 25.42 -4.24
CA HIS A 49 -16.44 24.57 -5.05
C HIS A 49 -15.79 23.21 -5.32
N ARG A 50 -16.57 22.12 -5.23
CA ARG A 50 -16.07 20.74 -5.44
C ARG A 50 -15.45 20.51 -6.82
N TYR A 51 -15.96 21.17 -7.87
CA TYR A 51 -15.37 21.08 -9.20
C TYR A 51 -14.01 21.79 -9.28
N PHE A 52 -13.83 22.92 -8.60
CA PHE A 52 -12.55 23.61 -8.55
C PHE A 52 -11.49 22.71 -7.92
N GLU A 53 -11.81 22.07 -6.78
CA GLU A 53 -10.89 21.12 -6.13
C GLU A 53 -10.53 19.92 -7.02
N ARG A 54 -11.51 19.35 -7.73
CA ARG A 54 -11.26 18.22 -8.65
C ARG A 54 -10.42 18.62 -9.86
N VAL A 55 -10.71 19.77 -10.47
CA VAL A 55 -9.94 20.27 -11.62
C VAL A 55 -8.50 20.53 -11.22
N VAL A 56 -8.26 21.23 -10.10
CA VAL A 56 -6.90 21.47 -9.61
C VAL A 56 -6.18 20.14 -9.32
N LEU A 57 -6.85 19.15 -8.73
CA LEU A 57 -6.25 17.84 -8.49
C LEU A 57 -5.83 17.14 -9.80
N VAL A 58 -6.68 17.17 -10.83
CA VAL A 58 -6.34 16.63 -12.16
C VAL A 58 -5.15 17.37 -12.75
N MET A 59 -5.11 18.70 -12.62
CA MET A 59 -3.97 19.51 -13.09
C MET A 59 -2.66 19.17 -12.36
N ILE A 60 -2.72 18.90 -11.05
CA ILE A 60 -1.56 18.42 -10.27
C ILE A 60 -1.09 17.07 -10.81
N ILE A 61 -2.02 16.12 -11.04
CA ILE A 61 -1.66 14.79 -11.56
C ILE A 61 -1.04 14.90 -12.96
N CYS A 62 -1.65 15.66 -13.87
CA CYS A 62 -1.11 15.87 -15.21
C CYS A 62 0.27 16.55 -15.18
N SER A 63 0.46 17.55 -14.32
CA SER A 63 1.76 18.23 -14.15
C SER A 63 2.84 17.29 -13.58
N SER A 64 2.48 16.40 -12.64
CA SER A 64 3.39 15.39 -12.11
C SER A 64 3.73 14.33 -13.16
N ILE A 65 2.77 13.86 -13.96
CA ILE A 65 3.03 12.90 -15.04
C ILE A 65 3.97 13.53 -16.07
N LEU A 66 3.78 14.80 -16.42
CA LEU A 66 4.69 15.51 -17.33
C LEU A 66 6.13 15.49 -16.81
N LEU A 67 6.32 15.74 -15.52
CA LEU A 67 7.63 15.67 -14.87
C LEU A 67 8.23 14.26 -14.88
N ALA A 68 7.41 13.21 -14.85
CA ALA A 68 7.88 11.83 -14.92
C ALA A 68 8.37 11.44 -16.33
N VAL A 69 7.75 12.01 -17.35
CA VAL A 69 8.12 11.81 -18.75
C VAL A 69 9.32 12.68 -19.13
N ASP A 70 9.49 13.83 -18.45
CA ASP A 70 10.59 14.74 -18.69
C ASP A 70 11.91 14.22 -18.09
N ASN A 71 12.59 13.34 -18.84
CA ASN A 71 13.91 12.82 -18.52
C ASN A 71 15.03 13.80 -18.96
N PRO A 72 15.78 14.42 -18.01
CA PRO A 72 16.82 15.42 -18.31
C PRO A 72 18.06 14.84 -19.02
N HIS A 73 18.30 13.53 -18.94
CA HIS A 73 19.50 12.89 -19.49
C HIS A 73 19.32 12.40 -20.94
N THR A 74 18.13 12.57 -21.51
CA THR A 74 17.82 12.24 -22.92
C THR A 74 17.73 13.49 -23.82
N GLU A 75 18.20 14.64 -23.33
CA GLU A 75 18.06 15.95 -24.01
C GLU A 75 18.66 15.97 -25.43
N ASP A 76 19.67 15.15 -25.71
CA ASP A 76 20.35 15.13 -27.02
C ASP A 76 19.57 14.39 -28.13
N GLY A 77 18.59 13.56 -27.78
CA GLY A 77 17.80 12.77 -28.73
C GLY A 77 16.42 13.33 -29.09
N ARG A 78 15.92 14.35 -28.37
CA ARG A 78 14.55 14.88 -28.57
C ARG A 78 14.43 15.82 -29.75
N SER A 79 13.34 15.69 -30.51
CA SER A 79 12.99 16.62 -31.57
C SER A 79 12.75 18.02 -31.01
N ALA A 80 13.09 19.07 -31.78
CA ALA A 80 12.81 20.45 -31.40
C ALA A 80 11.32 20.69 -31.07
N ALA A 81 10.42 19.95 -31.72
CA ALA A 81 8.98 20.01 -31.44
C ALA A 81 8.64 19.47 -30.04
N GLU A 82 9.29 18.40 -29.59
CA GLU A 82 9.05 17.83 -28.26
C GLU A 82 9.52 18.79 -27.17
N LYS A 83 10.73 19.36 -27.31
CA LYS A 83 11.26 20.37 -26.38
C LYS A 83 10.31 21.56 -26.23
N LEU A 84 9.80 22.08 -27.36
CA LEU A 84 8.84 23.18 -27.38
C LEU A 84 7.52 22.82 -26.67
N ILE A 85 7.01 21.60 -26.86
CA ILE A 85 5.78 21.14 -26.21
C ILE A 85 5.94 21.10 -24.68
N PHE A 86 7.05 20.55 -24.18
CA PHE A 86 7.31 20.51 -22.74
C PHE A 86 7.39 21.92 -22.14
N GLU A 87 8.08 22.84 -22.80
CA GLU A 87 8.19 24.23 -22.35
C GLU A 87 6.82 24.94 -22.28
N ILE A 88 5.99 24.80 -23.34
CA ILE A 88 4.63 25.37 -23.36
C ILE A 88 3.77 24.79 -22.23
N LEU A 89 3.84 23.47 -22.02
CA LEU A 89 3.08 22.81 -20.96
C LEU A 89 3.54 23.26 -19.57
N ASP A 90 4.84 23.46 -19.35
CA ASP A 90 5.38 23.90 -18.06
C ASP A 90 4.96 25.34 -17.73
N ILE A 91 4.94 26.23 -18.73
CA ILE A 91 4.39 27.59 -18.62
C ILE A 91 2.88 27.55 -18.33
N PHE A 92 2.13 26.70 -19.04
CA PHE A 92 0.70 26.54 -18.85
C PHE A 92 0.36 26.10 -17.42
N PHE A 93 1.00 25.04 -16.91
CA PHE A 93 0.76 24.57 -15.54
C PHE A 93 1.16 25.61 -14.50
N THR A 94 2.31 26.26 -14.66
CA THR A 94 2.77 27.34 -13.76
C THR A 94 1.76 28.49 -13.71
N THR A 95 1.20 28.86 -14.86
CA THR A 95 0.17 29.91 -14.96
C THR A 95 -1.11 29.50 -14.24
N VAL A 96 -1.61 28.29 -14.47
CA VAL A 96 -2.82 27.76 -13.81
C VAL A 96 -2.66 27.76 -12.29
N PHE A 97 -1.51 27.31 -11.79
CA PHE A 97 -1.22 27.29 -10.36
C PHE A 97 -1.01 28.68 -9.75
N THR A 98 -0.53 29.64 -10.54
CA THR A 98 -0.44 31.04 -10.13
C THR A 98 -1.83 31.65 -9.99
N ILE A 99 -2.73 31.39 -10.95
CA ILE A 99 -4.13 31.83 -10.88
C ILE A 99 -4.81 31.24 -9.64
N GLU A 100 -4.65 29.93 -9.42
CA GLU A 100 -5.17 29.25 -8.23
C GLU A 100 -4.68 29.92 -6.93
N MET A 101 -3.38 30.21 -6.83
CA MET A 101 -2.76 30.89 -5.69
C MET A 101 -3.36 32.29 -5.47
N ILE A 102 -3.47 33.10 -6.54
CA ILE A 102 -4.05 34.45 -6.47
C ILE A 102 -5.51 34.41 -6.02
N LEU A 103 -6.33 33.50 -6.56
CA LEU A 103 -7.73 33.34 -6.16
C LEU A 103 -7.86 32.99 -4.67
N LYS A 104 -6.99 32.13 -4.15
CA LYS A 104 -6.95 31.81 -2.71
C LYS A 104 -6.51 33.01 -1.86
N MET A 105 -5.49 33.75 -2.28
CA MET A 105 -5.04 34.96 -1.60
C MET A 105 -6.15 36.02 -1.55
N ILE A 106 -6.93 36.18 -2.64
CA ILE A 106 -8.09 37.09 -2.67
C ILE A 106 -9.16 36.62 -1.67
N ALA A 107 -9.51 35.33 -1.66
CA ALA A 107 -10.52 34.77 -0.76
C ALA A 107 -10.13 34.90 0.72
N GLN A 108 -8.93 34.46 1.07
CA GLN A 108 -8.47 34.27 2.47
C GLN A 108 -7.71 35.46 3.06
N GLY A 109 -7.16 36.35 2.21
CA GLY A 109 -6.23 37.40 2.61
C GLY A 109 -4.79 36.91 2.72
N VAL A 110 -3.81 37.83 2.65
CA VAL A 110 -2.37 37.47 2.57
C VAL A 110 -1.69 37.43 3.95
N PHE A 111 -1.86 38.47 4.78
CA PHE A 111 -1.09 38.62 6.04
C PHE A 111 -1.94 38.87 7.31
N HIS A 112 -3.14 39.45 7.19
CA HIS A 112 -3.75 40.18 8.32
C HIS A 112 -4.68 39.38 9.26
N PRO A 113 -5.40 38.32 8.82
CA PRO A 113 -6.13 37.43 9.76
C PRO A 113 -5.38 36.12 10.10
N LYS A 114 -5.70 35.46 11.23
CA LYS A 114 -5.26 34.07 11.54
C LYS A 114 -5.68 33.06 10.46
N THR A 115 -6.59 33.46 9.57
CA THR A 115 -7.08 32.72 8.40
C THR A 115 -6.42 33.11 7.08
N ALA A 116 -5.36 33.92 7.13
CA ALA A 116 -4.63 34.37 5.94
C ALA A 116 -3.88 33.21 5.28
N TYR A 117 -3.74 33.27 3.95
CA TYR A 117 -3.12 32.23 3.13
C TYR A 117 -1.76 31.74 3.67
N LEU A 118 -0.85 32.67 3.99
CA LEU A 118 0.50 32.32 4.47
C LEU A 118 0.57 31.88 5.96
N ARG A 119 -0.54 31.95 6.71
CA ARG A 119 -0.58 31.65 8.15
C ARG A 119 -1.62 30.60 8.55
N HIS A 120 -2.61 30.34 7.71
CA HIS A 120 -3.75 29.48 8.00
C HIS A 120 -3.39 27.99 8.00
N THR A 121 -2.55 27.55 7.07
CA THR A 121 -2.17 26.14 6.95
C THR A 121 -0.76 26.01 6.35
N GLY A 122 0.12 25.21 6.97
CA GLY A 122 1.48 24.99 6.43
C GLY A 122 1.51 24.48 4.98
N TRP A 123 0.43 23.81 4.55
CA TRP A 123 0.24 23.37 3.17
C TRP A 123 0.08 24.51 2.14
N ASP A 124 -0.54 25.63 2.52
CA ASP A 124 -0.65 26.81 1.65
C ASP A 124 0.72 27.48 1.43
N VAL A 125 1.59 27.42 2.44
CA VAL A 125 2.98 27.90 2.36
C VAL A 125 3.80 26.99 1.45
N LEU A 126 3.61 25.66 1.52
CA LEU A 126 4.25 24.73 0.59
C LEU A 126 3.84 25.03 -0.87
N ASP A 127 2.54 25.21 -1.12
CA ASP A 127 2.01 25.59 -2.45
C ASP A 127 2.64 26.90 -2.95
N PHE A 128 2.80 27.90 -2.06
CA PHE A 128 3.45 29.17 -2.37
C PHE A 128 4.91 28.96 -2.78
N CYS A 129 5.69 28.23 -1.98
CA CYS A 129 7.11 27.97 -2.26
C CYS A 129 7.32 27.26 -3.59
N ILE A 130 6.46 26.31 -3.95
CA ILE A 130 6.54 25.57 -5.23
C ILE A 130 6.25 26.46 -6.45
N VAL A 131 5.30 27.39 -6.32
CA VAL A 131 5.02 28.36 -7.41
C VAL A 131 6.19 29.32 -7.55
N VAL A 132 6.71 29.84 -6.43
CA VAL A 132 7.87 30.76 -6.44
C VAL A 132 9.13 30.10 -7.01
N SER A 133 9.43 28.84 -6.65
CA SER A 133 10.59 28.13 -7.20
C SER A 133 10.50 27.93 -8.71
N SER A 134 9.28 27.79 -9.27
CA SER A 134 9.08 27.68 -10.71
C SER A 134 9.40 29.00 -11.44
N TYR A 135 9.06 30.15 -10.85
CA TYR A 135 9.46 31.46 -11.40
C TYR A 135 10.96 31.72 -11.27
N ILE A 136 11.58 31.31 -10.15
CA ILE A 136 13.04 31.42 -9.97
C ILE A 136 13.76 30.60 -11.03
N SER A 137 13.29 29.38 -11.32
CA SER A 137 13.84 28.54 -12.38
C SER A 137 13.70 29.19 -13.77
N PHE A 138 12.56 29.80 -14.10
CA PHE A 138 12.37 30.48 -15.37
C PHE A 138 13.32 31.70 -15.51
N ALA A 139 13.46 32.48 -14.44
CA ALA A 139 14.40 33.59 -14.41
C ALA A 139 15.87 33.12 -14.57
N ALA A 140 16.23 32.02 -13.92
CA ALA A 140 17.56 31.41 -14.04
C ALA A 140 17.92 31.02 -15.48
N ASP A 141 16.95 30.47 -16.21
CA ASP A 141 17.13 30.06 -17.61
C ASP A 141 17.33 31.27 -18.52
N SER A 142 16.57 32.35 -18.31
CA SER A 142 16.74 33.61 -19.06
C SER A 142 18.06 34.33 -18.79
N LEU A 143 18.59 34.23 -17.56
CA LEU A 143 19.84 34.87 -17.13
C LEU A 143 21.07 33.96 -17.28
N ASN A 144 20.86 32.71 -17.70
CA ASN A 144 21.88 31.67 -17.86
C ASN A 144 22.76 31.42 -16.61
N ILE A 145 22.20 31.59 -15.42
CA ILE A 145 22.91 31.45 -14.14
C ILE A 145 22.94 29.97 -13.72
N SER A 146 24.10 29.31 -13.87
CA SER A 146 24.25 27.87 -13.64
C SER A 146 23.84 27.41 -12.24
N TYR A 147 24.19 28.16 -11.18
CA TYR A 147 23.81 27.82 -9.79
C TYR A 147 22.30 27.87 -9.52
N LEU A 148 21.55 28.70 -10.26
CA LEU A 148 20.11 28.79 -10.11
C LEU A 148 19.36 27.68 -10.88
N LYS A 149 20.05 26.97 -11.79
CA LYS A 149 19.48 25.79 -12.47
C LYS A 149 19.23 24.64 -11.48
N THR A 150 19.90 24.61 -10.32
CA THR A 150 19.62 23.68 -9.22
C THR A 150 18.20 23.80 -8.66
N PHE A 151 17.53 24.96 -8.80
CA PHE A 151 16.12 25.12 -8.42
C PHE A 151 15.15 24.27 -9.28
N ARG A 152 15.60 23.77 -10.45
CA ARG A 152 14.84 22.80 -11.25
C ARG A 152 14.57 21.51 -10.46
N VAL A 153 15.46 21.12 -9.55
CA VAL A 153 15.27 19.96 -8.67
C VAL A 153 14.05 20.14 -7.76
N LEU A 154 13.71 21.38 -7.36
CA LEU A 154 12.52 21.65 -6.56
C LEU A 154 11.20 21.38 -7.30
N ARG A 155 11.23 21.18 -8.63
CA ARG A 155 10.06 20.70 -9.39
C ARG A 155 9.62 19.31 -8.92
N ALA A 156 10.54 18.48 -8.40
CA ALA A 156 10.25 17.19 -7.78
C ALA A 156 9.30 17.29 -6.57
N LEU A 157 9.11 18.49 -5.99
CA LEU A 157 8.18 18.75 -4.88
C LEU A 157 6.75 19.05 -5.33
N ARG A 158 6.48 19.29 -6.64
CA ARG A 158 5.14 19.54 -7.18
C ARG A 158 4.09 18.46 -6.83
N PRO A 159 4.41 17.15 -6.81
CA PRO A 159 3.48 16.10 -6.41
C PRO A 159 2.98 16.24 -4.97
N LEU A 160 3.77 16.85 -4.06
CA LEU A 160 3.39 17.05 -2.65
C LEU A 160 2.13 17.90 -2.48
N ARG A 161 1.77 18.69 -3.51
CA ARG A 161 0.52 19.48 -3.54
C ARG A 161 -0.73 18.59 -3.48
N ALA A 162 -0.62 17.32 -3.90
CA ALA A 162 -1.69 16.34 -3.80
C ALA A 162 -2.07 16.02 -2.34
N ILE A 163 -1.13 16.07 -1.38
CA ILE A 163 -1.36 15.74 0.03
C ILE A 163 -2.47 16.60 0.63
N ARG A 164 -2.47 17.89 0.29
CA ARG A 164 -3.50 18.83 0.76
C ARG A 164 -4.89 18.50 0.21
N ARG A 165 -4.96 17.96 -1.01
CA ARG A 165 -6.19 17.71 -1.76
C ARG A 165 -6.84 16.38 -1.40
N VAL A 166 -6.03 15.39 -1.01
CA VAL A 166 -6.49 14.06 -0.64
C VAL A 166 -6.58 13.96 0.89
N GLN A 167 -7.80 13.91 1.42
CA GLN A 167 -8.04 13.89 2.86
C GLN A 167 -7.32 12.71 3.56
N SER A 168 -7.31 11.53 2.96
CA SER A 168 -6.64 10.35 3.53
C SER A 168 -5.13 10.55 3.68
N MET A 169 -4.45 11.05 2.64
CA MET A 169 -3.01 11.37 2.70
C MET A 169 -2.71 12.42 3.78
N ARG A 170 -3.54 13.46 3.90
CA ARG A 170 -3.36 14.51 4.91
C ARG A 170 -3.41 13.95 6.34
N LEU A 171 -4.29 12.98 6.59
CA LEU A 171 -4.40 12.35 7.91
C LEU A 171 -3.13 11.54 8.23
N VAL A 172 -2.67 10.72 7.28
CA VAL A 172 -1.46 9.90 7.43
C VAL A 172 -0.23 10.78 7.63
N VAL A 173 -0.02 11.78 6.78
CA VAL A 173 1.13 12.70 6.90
C VAL A 173 1.02 13.56 8.18
N GLY A 174 -0.19 13.94 8.58
CA GLY A 174 -0.43 14.60 9.87
C GLY A 174 -0.04 13.74 11.07
N ALA A 175 -0.36 12.44 11.03
CA ALA A 175 0.05 11.48 12.05
C ALA A 175 1.59 11.34 12.10
N LEU A 176 2.24 11.27 10.94
CA LEU A 176 3.70 11.21 10.81
C LEU A 176 4.41 12.42 11.38
N ILE A 177 3.93 13.63 11.07
CA ILE A 177 4.54 14.87 11.58
C ILE A 177 4.38 14.96 13.11
N ARG A 178 3.27 14.45 13.66
CA ARG A 178 3.05 14.42 15.12
C ARG A 178 3.95 13.38 15.79
N SER A 179 4.15 12.22 15.18
CA SER A 179 5.02 11.17 15.72
C SER A 179 6.51 11.46 15.53
N LEU A 180 6.88 12.41 14.66
CA LEU A 180 8.27 12.78 14.38
C LEU A 180 9.07 13.09 15.65
N ARG A 181 8.49 13.78 16.63
CA ARG A 181 9.19 14.08 17.89
C ARG A 181 9.54 12.81 18.67
N SER A 182 8.61 11.88 18.77
CA SER A 182 8.81 10.60 19.44
C SER A 182 9.82 9.73 18.68
N ILE A 183 9.74 9.71 17.34
CA ILE A 183 10.70 9.02 16.46
C ILE A 183 12.12 9.58 16.67
N LEU A 184 12.29 10.90 16.70
CA LEU A 184 13.59 11.53 16.94
C LEU A 184 14.17 11.17 18.31
N ASN A 185 13.33 11.04 19.35
CA ASN A 185 13.80 10.61 20.67
C ASN A 185 14.35 9.17 20.64
N VAL A 186 13.66 8.24 19.95
CA VAL A 186 14.12 6.86 19.78
C VAL A 186 15.42 6.83 18.97
N LEU A 187 15.46 7.57 17.85
CA LEU A 187 16.65 7.65 17.00
C LEU A 187 17.86 8.18 17.77
N MET A 188 17.68 9.16 18.66
CA MET A 188 18.75 9.67 19.51
C MET A 188 19.31 8.60 20.45
N VAL A 189 18.47 7.79 21.09
CA VAL A 189 18.91 6.67 21.93
C VAL A 189 19.70 5.65 21.11
N CYS A 190 19.23 5.33 19.91
CA CYS A 190 19.90 4.38 19.04
C CYS A 190 21.23 4.91 18.51
N LEU A 191 21.30 6.21 18.14
CA LEU A 191 22.54 6.86 17.73
C LEU A 191 23.59 6.81 18.84
N LEU A 192 23.20 6.98 20.11
CA LEU A 192 24.13 6.88 21.24
C LEU A 192 24.72 5.47 21.37
N ILE A 193 23.89 4.44 21.24
CA ILE A 193 24.34 3.04 21.28
C ILE A 193 25.25 2.75 20.08
N TRP A 194 24.84 3.16 18.88
CA TRP A 194 25.63 2.98 17.66
C TRP A 194 26.94 3.74 17.71
N MET A 195 27.00 4.89 18.37
CA MET A 195 28.25 5.63 18.58
C MET A 195 29.23 4.84 19.45
N ILE A 196 28.75 4.17 20.52
CA ILE A 196 29.61 3.30 21.35
C ILE A 196 30.17 2.16 20.52
N PHE A 197 29.33 1.44 19.77
CA PHE A 197 29.78 0.37 18.87
C PHE A 197 30.67 0.89 17.75
N GLY A 198 30.41 2.09 17.23
CA GLY A 198 31.20 2.73 16.19
C GLY A 198 32.62 3.03 16.67
N ILE A 199 32.77 3.60 17.86
CA ILE A 199 34.08 3.84 18.47
C ILE A 199 34.82 2.51 18.70
N ILE A 200 34.13 1.48 19.21
CA ILE A 200 34.73 0.15 19.39
C ILE A 200 35.17 -0.42 18.03
N GLY A 201 34.33 -0.32 16.99
CA GLY A 201 34.62 -0.79 15.64
C GLY A 201 35.83 -0.09 15.02
N VAL A 202 35.95 1.23 15.17
CA VAL A 202 37.12 2.00 14.71
C VAL A 202 38.40 1.50 15.39
N VAL A 203 38.36 1.28 16.70
CA VAL A 203 39.52 0.75 17.45
C VAL A 203 39.92 -0.65 16.98
N LEU A 204 38.96 -1.50 16.60
CA LEU A 204 39.22 -2.89 16.21
C LEU A 204 39.65 -3.03 14.75
N PHE A 205 39.08 -2.25 13.83
CA PHE A 205 39.07 -2.55 12.40
C PHE A 205 39.62 -1.44 11.50
N ALA A 206 39.91 -0.23 12.01
CA ALA A 206 40.41 0.87 11.19
C ALA A 206 41.68 0.49 10.41
N GLY A 207 41.68 0.76 9.10
CA GLY A 207 42.80 0.51 8.18
C GLY A 207 43.01 -0.95 7.80
N LYS A 208 42.14 -1.89 8.21
CA LYS A 208 42.32 -3.33 7.98
C LYS A 208 41.44 -3.94 6.88
N PHE A 209 40.56 -3.15 6.26
CA PHE A 209 39.59 -3.63 5.26
C PHE A 209 40.05 -3.47 3.81
N GLY A 210 41.30 -3.05 3.61
CA GLY A 210 41.90 -2.96 2.28
C GLY A 210 42.23 -4.34 1.73
N SER A 211 42.03 -4.53 0.42
CA SER A 211 42.45 -5.72 -0.30
C SER A 211 43.00 -5.37 -1.67
N CYS A 212 43.91 -6.20 -2.16
CA CYS A 212 44.39 -6.11 -3.52
C CYS A 212 43.35 -6.66 -4.50
N ASN A 213 42.83 -5.79 -5.37
CA ASN A 213 41.87 -6.15 -6.40
C ASN A 213 42.55 -6.18 -7.78
N VAL A 214 42.15 -7.16 -8.59
CA VAL A 214 42.52 -7.29 -10.00
C VAL A 214 41.35 -6.76 -10.83
N ASP A 215 41.63 -6.01 -11.88
CA ASP A 215 40.59 -5.54 -12.80
C ASP A 215 39.79 -6.72 -13.38
N GLU A 216 38.46 -6.63 -13.26
CA GLU A 216 37.52 -7.69 -13.64
C GLU A 216 37.48 -7.90 -15.17
N ALA A 217 37.82 -6.84 -15.94
CA ALA A 217 38.03 -6.92 -17.38
C ALA A 217 39.14 -7.94 -17.72
N VAL A 218 40.23 -7.93 -16.95
CA VAL A 218 41.32 -8.92 -17.08
C VAL A 218 40.84 -10.30 -16.63
N LEU A 219 40.08 -10.39 -15.53
CA LEU A 219 39.57 -11.65 -14.99
C LEU A 219 38.58 -12.38 -15.94
N SER A 220 37.81 -11.63 -16.73
CA SER A 220 36.88 -12.15 -17.74
C SER A 220 37.61 -12.74 -18.96
N VAL A 221 38.71 -12.13 -19.39
CA VAL A 221 39.63 -12.66 -20.42
C VAL A 221 40.31 -13.93 -19.90
N LEU A 222 40.78 -13.92 -18.65
CA LEU A 222 41.43 -15.08 -18.02
C LEU A 222 40.49 -16.28 -17.80
N ARG A 223 39.20 -16.04 -17.49
CA ARG A 223 38.20 -17.12 -17.41
C ARG A 223 37.80 -17.68 -18.77
N ALA A 224 37.79 -16.86 -19.82
CA ALA A 224 37.52 -17.32 -21.18
C ALA A 224 38.67 -18.18 -21.73
N ASP A 225 39.92 -17.86 -21.36
CA ASP A 225 41.12 -18.59 -21.79
C ASP A 225 41.53 -19.74 -20.85
N ALA A 226 40.86 -19.93 -19.71
CA ALA A 226 41.07 -21.08 -18.83
C ALA A 226 40.76 -22.46 -19.49
N ILE A 227 40.34 -22.49 -20.76
CA ILE A 227 40.14 -23.71 -21.56
C ILE A 227 41.09 -23.80 -22.78
N LYS A 228 41.98 -22.82 -23.05
CA LYS A 228 42.93 -22.94 -24.17
C LYS A 228 44.36 -22.48 -23.87
N ALA A 229 45.21 -23.52 -23.85
CA ALA A 229 46.56 -23.57 -24.41
C ALA A 229 47.73 -23.10 -23.54
N ILE A 230 48.59 -24.09 -23.25
CA ILE A 230 50.04 -23.97 -23.19
C ILE A 230 50.52 -23.26 -24.47
N GLY A 231 51.13 -22.08 -24.32
CA GLY A 231 51.86 -21.38 -25.39
C GLY A 231 51.20 -20.07 -25.85
N GLY A 232 51.42 -19.00 -25.09
CA GLY A 232 51.06 -17.62 -25.44
C GLY A 232 51.10 -16.71 -24.21
N GLU A 233 51.55 -15.46 -24.38
CA GLU A 233 51.86 -14.44 -23.37
C GLU A 233 50.65 -13.93 -22.54
N ASN A 234 49.80 -14.81 -21.99
CA ASN A 234 48.65 -14.41 -21.16
C ASN A 234 48.88 -14.76 -19.67
N VAL A 235 48.83 -13.75 -18.80
CA VAL A 235 49.09 -13.85 -17.36
C VAL A 235 47.84 -14.28 -16.60
N THR A 236 47.76 -15.53 -16.16
CA THR A 236 46.65 -16.00 -15.32
C THR A 236 46.90 -15.69 -13.84
N VAL A 237 46.04 -14.87 -13.23
CA VAL A 237 45.98 -14.70 -11.77
C VAL A 237 45.35 -15.94 -11.15
N TYR A 238 46.06 -16.56 -10.22
CA TYR A 238 45.58 -17.70 -9.46
C TYR A 238 45.19 -17.27 -8.05
N TYR A 239 44.24 -17.99 -7.46
CA TYR A 239 43.92 -17.86 -6.03
C TYR A 239 44.36 -19.14 -5.34
N ASN A 240 45.07 -19.01 -4.20
CA ASN A 240 45.38 -20.18 -3.39
C ASN A 240 44.14 -20.67 -2.60
N ALA A 241 44.29 -21.76 -1.85
CA ALA A 241 43.19 -22.32 -1.04
C ALA A 241 42.68 -21.32 0.03
N GLU A 242 43.48 -20.32 0.35
CA GLU A 242 43.25 -19.23 1.30
C GLU A 242 42.74 -17.93 0.62
N SER A 243 42.35 -18.00 -0.65
CA SER A 243 41.84 -16.87 -1.47
C SER A 243 42.81 -15.69 -1.63
N GLN A 244 44.12 -15.91 -1.47
CA GLN A 244 45.15 -14.93 -1.78
C GLN A 244 45.44 -14.93 -3.28
N PRO A 245 45.40 -13.76 -3.95
CA PRO A 245 45.84 -13.67 -5.33
C PRO A 245 47.35 -13.89 -5.42
N TYR A 246 47.78 -14.70 -6.37
CA TYR A 246 49.18 -14.86 -6.73
C TYR A 246 49.33 -14.94 -8.25
N VAL A 247 50.44 -14.43 -8.76
CA VAL A 247 50.81 -14.49 -10.17
C VAL A 247 52.03 -15.40 -10.31
N ILE A 248 52.10 -16.17 -11.39
CA ILE A 248 53.28 -16.94 -11.75
C ILE A 248 53.98 -16.21 -12.90
N ASP A 249 55.22 -15.80 -12.70
CA ASP A 249 56.06 -15.13 -13.70
C ASP A 249 56.54 -16.14 -14.79
N GLN A 250 57.04 -15.65 -15.92
CA GLN A 250 57.67 -16.39 -17.01
C GLN A 250 58.84 -17.28 -16.52
N ASP A 251 59.50 -16.88 -15.44
CA ASP A 251 60.55 -17.66 -14.74
C ASP A 251 59.99 -18.72 -13.77
N ASN A 252 58.68 -18.98 -13.80
CA ASN A 252 57.97 -19.93 -12.93
C ASN A 252 58.03 -19.57 -11.43
N VAL A 253 58.21 -18.29 -11.11
CA VAL A 253 58.25 -17.76 -9.74
C VAL A 253 56.85 -17.28 -9.33
N THR A 254 56.37 -17.76 -8.18
CA THR A 254 55.09 -17.33 -7.60
C THR A 254 55.24 -16.03 -6.82
N HIS A 255 54.59 -14.97 -7.28
CA HIS A 255 54.47 -13.68 -6.60
C HIS A 255 53.15 -13.65 -5.82
N THR A 256 53.23 -13.57 -4.49
CA THR A 256 52.07 -13.41 -3.59
C THR A 256 51.93 -11.94 -3.16
N PHE A 257 50.73 -11.39 -3.25
CA PHE A 257 50.44 -10.03 -2.80
C PHE A 257 50.01 -10.04 -1.33
N SER A 258 50.97 -10.04 -0.41
CA SER A 258 50.68 -10.08 1.03
C SER A 258 50.35 -8.70 1.63
N ASP A 259 50.84 -7.62 1.00
CA ASP A 259 50.85 -6.27 1.55
C ASP A 259 50.49 -5.24 0.46
N LYS A 260 50.00 -4.07 0.87
CA LYS A 260 49.62 -2.96 -0.02
C LYS A 260 50.73 -2.46 -0.94
N THR A 261 51.97 -2.44 -0.47
CA THR A 261 53.14 -2.00 -1.25
C THR A 261 53.44 -2.94 -2.41
N LEU A 262 53.17 -4.23 -2.25
CA LEU A 262 53.34 -5.25 -3.28
C LEU A 262 52.18 -5.23 -4.30
N CYS A 263 51.01 -4.76 -3.88
CA CYS A 263 49.83 -4.65 -4.73
C CYS A 263 49.91 -3.49 -5.74
N ASN A 264 50.44 -2.33 -5.33
CA ASN A 264 50.49 -1.15 -6.21
C ASN A 264 51.61 -1.29 -7.27
N GLY A 265 51.25 -1.81 -8.45
CA GLY A 265 52.13 -1.90 -9.60
C GLY A 265 51.42 -2.44 -10.85
N THR A 266 51.98 -2.16 -12.02
CA THR A 266 51.60 -2.80 -13.29
C THR A 266 52.37 -4.11 -13.39
N TRP A 267 51.69 -5.24 -13.27
CA TRP A 267 52.32 -6.55 -13.38
C TRP A 267 51.89 -7.19 -14.70
N MET A 268 52.76 -7.12 -15.71
CA MET A 268 52.59 -7.82 -17.00
C MET A 268 51.16 -7.67 -17.59
N GLU A 269 50.77 -6.42 -17.87
CA GLU A 269 49.46 -6.03 -18.47
C GLU A 269 48.22 -6.14 -17.57
N ALA A 270 48.33 -6.63 -16.33
CA ALA A 270 47.27 -6.56 -15.33
C ALA A 270 47.48 -5.39 -14.36
N ASP A 271 46.52 -4.46 -14.32
CA ASP A 271 46.50 -3.37 -13.34
C ASP A 271 45.95 -3.88 -12.00
N LEU A 272 46.85 -4.07 -11.02
CA LEU A 272 46.48 -4.35 -9.64
C LEU A 272 46.36 -3.04 -8.87
N SER A 273 45.25 -2.90 -8.14
CA SER A 273 45.02 -1.72 -7.30
C SER A 273 44.57 -2.12 -5.91
N TRP A 274 45.17 -1.48 -4.91
CA TRP A 274 44.72 -1.62 -3.53
C TRP A 274 43.43 -0.82 -3.34
N LYS A 275 42.30 -1.52 -3.22
CA LYS A 275 40.98 -0.91 -2.99
C LYS A 275 40.55 -1.20 -1.55
N ASN A 276 39.94 -0.20 -0.92
CA ASN A 276 39.30 -0.38 0.38
C ASN A 276 37.90 -0.97 0.18
N ALA A 277 37.37 -1.67 1.18
CA ALA A 277 35.99 -2.12 1.16
C ALA A 277 35.01 -0.92 1.10
N ASP A 278 33.81 -1.14 0.56
CA ASP A 278 32.79 -0.08 0.46
C ASP A 278 32.28 0.40 1.84
N PHE A 279 32.27 -0.49 2.82
CA PHE A 279 31.83 -0.23 4.19
C PHE A 279 32.96 -0.52 5.17
N THR A 280 33.53 0.53 5.77
CA THR A 280 34.71 0.43 6.65
C THR A 280 34.45 0.98 8.05
N PHE A 281 35.47 0.90 8.90
CA PHE A 281 35.52 1.50 10.22
C PHE A 281 36.71 2.48 10.35
N ASP A 282 37.14 3.11 9.26
CA ASP A 282 38.33 3.98 9.27
C ASP A 282 38.13 5.27 10.08
N ASP A 283 36.91 5.80 10.06
CA ASP A 283 36.49 6.93 10.89
C ASP A 283 35.10 6.70 11.48
N LEU A 284 34.73 7.52 12.47
CA LEU A 284 33.45 7.37 13.17
C LEU A 284 32.24 7.55 12.24
N GLY A 285 32.33 8.40 11.22
CA GLY A 285 31.25 8.61 10.25
C GLY A 285 31.03 7.38 9.37
N GLN A 286 32.10 6.82 8.82
CA GLN A 286 32.07 5.56 8.06
C GLN A 286 31.59 4.39 8.94
N ALA A 287 32.08 4.29 10.17
CA ALA A 287 31.63 3.29 11.13
C ALA A 287 30.12 3.40 11.42
N LEU A 288 29.59 4.61 11.62
CA LEU A 288 28.16 4.82 11.83
C LEU A 288 27.34 4.46 10.59
N MET A 289 27.84 4.74 9.39
CA MET A 289 27.19 4.33 8.14
C MET A 289 27.19 2.80 7.98
N THR A 290 28.33 2.15 8.22
CA THR A 290 28.47 0.68 8.21
C THR A 290 27.53 0.03 9.22
N LEU A 291 27.46 0.56 10.45
CA LEU A 291 26.55 0.06 11.48
C LEU A 291 25.08 0.30 11.14
N PHE A 292 24.73 1.39 10.44
CA PHE A 292 23.37 1.60 9.93
C PHE A 292 22.99 0.55 8.88
N VAL A 293 23.89 0.21 7.96
CA VAL A 293 23.71 -0.87 6.98
C VAL A 293 23.51 -2.20 7.68
N VAL A 294 24.39 -2.56 8.62
CA VAL A 294 24.25 -3.77 9.44
C VAL A 294 22.94 -3.77 10.24
N ALA A 295 22.50 -2.62 10.76
CA ALA A 295 21.26 -2.50 11.51
C ALA A 295 20.01 -2.75 10.67
N SER A 296 20.09 -2.52 9.35
CA SER A 296 19.04 -2.83 8.39
C SER A 296 18.95 -4.31 7.99
N PHE A 297 19.88 -5.15 8.46
CA PHE A 297 20.06 -6.56 8.07
C PHE A 297 20.50 -6.79 6.61
N GLU A 298 20.99 -5.75 5.95
CA GLU A 298 21.53 -5.81 4.59
C GLU A 298 23.04 -5.64 4.60
N GLY A 299 23.74 -6.29 3.68
CA GLY A 299 25.21 -6.21 3.54
C GLY A 299 26.03 -6.68 4.76
N TRP A 300 25.39 -7.06 5.88
CA TRP A 300 26.07 -7.33 7.15
C TRP A 300 26.99 -8.56 7.09
N LEU A 301 26.64 -9.56 6.29
CA LEU A 301 27.48 -10.74 6.10
C LEU A 301 28.81 -10.36 5.44
N THR A 302 28.78 -9.53 4.41
CA THR A 302 29.98 -9.06 3.71
C THR A 302 30.92 -8.32 4.66
N VAL A 303 30.39 -7.37 5.43
CA VAL A 303 31.18 -6.61 6.41
C VAL A 303 31.73 -7.51 7.53
N MET A 304 30.91 -8.46 8.00
CA MET A 304 31.35 -9.41 9.03
C MET A 304 32.48 -10.31 8.51
N TYR A 305 32.36 -10.84 7.29
CA TYR A 305 33.43 -11.67 6.71
C TYR A 305 34.71 -10.86 6.48
N GLN A 306 34.60 -9.63 5.99
CA GLN A 306 35.76 -8.72 5.88
C GLN A 306 36.44 -8.51 7.24
N ALA A 307 35.66 -8.35 8.32
CA ALA A 307 36.22 -8.22 9.67
C ALA A 307 36.85 -9.52 10.22
N VAL A 308 36.32 -10.69 9.84
CA VAL A 308 36.87 -12.00 10.21
C VAL A 308 38.18 -12.27 9.45
N ASP A 309 38.27 -11.80 8.22
CA ASP A 309 39.45 -12.01 7.37
C ASP A 309 40.54 -10.93 7.58
N ALA A 310 40.18 -9.80 8.20
CA ALA A 310 41.08 -8.68 8.48
C ALA A 310 42.22 -9.07 9.43
N THR A 311 43.47 -8.87 9.02
CA THR A 311 44.69 -9.20 9.80
C THR A 311 45.27 -7.96 10.50
N SER A 312 46.11 -7.21 9.79
CA SER A 312 46.72 -5.97 10.27
C SER A 312 46.67 -4.88 9.19
N ILE A 313 47.09 -3.67 9.56
CA ILE A 313 46.95 -2.48 8.70
C ILE A 313 47.78 -2.66 7.43
N ASP A 314 47.20 -2.33 6.28
CA ASP A 314 47.83 -2.44 4.95
C ASP A 314 48.28 -3.87 4.55
N MET A 315 47.77 -4.91 5.23
CA MET A 315 48.00 -6.32 4.91
C MET A 315 46.79 -6.95 4.24
N GLN A 316 47.03 -7.89 3.32
CA GLN A 316 45.99 -8.63 2.62
C GLN A 316 45.15 -9.45 3.62
N PRO A 317 43.81 -9.43 3.51
CA PRO A 317 42.94 -10.22 4.37
C PRO A 317 43.17 -11.71 4.13
N VAL A 318 43.24 -12.49 5.21
CA VAL A 318 43.41 -13.94 5.17
C VAL A 318 42.17 -14.60 5.72
N ARG A 319 41.59 -15.53 4.95
CA ARG A 319 40.33 -16.17 5.28
C ARG A 319 40.35 -16.78 6.68
N ASN A 320 39.38 -16.41 7.52
CA ASN A 320 39.23 -16.85 8.91
C ASN A 320 40.43 -16.54 9.84
N ALA A 321 41.22 -15.51 9.56
CA ALA A 321 42.34 -15.13 10.43
C ALA A 321 41.89 -14.76 11.85
N HIS A 322 40.75 -14.05 11.97
CA HIS A 322 40.22 -13.52 13.21
C HIS A 322 38.72 -13.83 13.37
N THR A 323 38.36 -15.11 13.37
CA THR A 323 36.97 -15.59 13.58
C THR A 323 36.23 -14.96 14.79
N PRO A 324 36.86 -14.65 15.94
CA PRO A 324 36.18 -13.97 17.05
C PRO A 324 35.60 -12.59 16.71
N ALA A 325 36.05 -11.93 15.63
CA ALA A 325 35.50 -10.65 15.17
C ALA A 325 34.00 -10.74 14.84
N ALA A 326 33.49 -11.92 14.45
CA ALA A 326 32.07 -12.15 14.21
C ALA A 326 31.20 -11.86 15.46
N LEU A 327 31.73 -12.02 16.67
CA LEU A 327 31.00 -11.74 17.92
C LEU A 327 30.61 -10.27 18.03
N PHE A 328 31.42 -9.34 17.51
CA PHE A 328 31.10 -7.92 17.49
C PHE A 328 29.78 -7.67 16.75
N PHE A 329 29.63 -8.25 15.56
CA PHE A 329 28.42 -8.07 14.73
C PHE A 329 27.21 -8.79 15.31
N ILE A 330 27.37 -9.99 15.86
CA ILE A 330 26.26 -10.72 16.51
C ILE A 330 25.73 -9.94 17.71
N VAL A 331 26.62 -9.43 18.57
CA VAL A 331 26.23 -8.63 19.74
C VAL A 331 25.58 -7.32 19.31
N PHE A 332 26.14 -6.65 18.30
CA PHE A 332 25.53 -5.45 17.74
C PHE A 332 24.15 -5.71 17.14
N ILE A 333 23.94 -6.83 16.44
CA ILE A 333 22.63 -7.18 15.88
C ILE A 333 21.59 -7.38 16.98
N ILE A 334 21.95 -8.10 18.06
CA ILE A 334 21.03 -8.37 19.16
C ILE A 334 20.67 -7.08 19.91
N ILE A 335 21.67 -6.25 20.24
CA ILE A 335 21.47 -5.05 21.08
C ILE A 335 21.03 -3.84 20.24
N GLY A 336 21.69 -3.63 19.10
CA GLY A 336 21.56 -2.46 18.24
C GLY A 336 20.45 -2.56 17.21
N SER A 337 20.19 -3.74 16.63
CA SER A 337 19.19 -3.91 15.55
C SER A 337 17.83 -4.36 16.07
N PHE A 338 17.77 -5.44 16.86
CA PHE A 338 16.48 -5.94 17.36
C PHE A 338 15.81 -4.97 18.34
N MET A 339 16.57 -4.36 19.24
CA MET A 339 16.01 -3.36 20.14
C MET A 339 15.53 -2.13 19.36
N PHE A 340 16.31 -1.66 18.36
CA PHE A 340 15.94 -0.52 17.52
C PHE A 340 14.63 -0.75 16.78
N LEU A 341 14.51 -1.85 16.03
CA LEU A 341 13.31 -2.16 15.26
C LEU A 341 12.07 -2.27 16.17
N ASN A 342 12.19 -2.96 17.31
CA ASN A 342 11.07 -3.17 18.22
C ASN A 342 10.60 -1.87 18.88
N LEU A 343 11.53 -1.02 19.35
CA LEU A 343 11.20 0.29 19.92
C LEU A 343 10.55 1.21 18.88
N PHE A 344 11.08 1.18 17.65
CA PHE A 344 10.59 2.01 16.56
C PHE A 344 9.15 1.64 16.16
N VAL A 345 8.89 0.35 15.94
CA VAL A 345 7.55 -0.18 15.61
C VAL A 345 6.56 0.16 16.72
N SER A 346 6.94 -0.02 17.99
CA SER A 346 6.08 0.25 19.14
C SER A 346 5.68 1.72 19.23
N VAL A 347 6.63 2.65 19.05
CA VAL A 347 6.35 4.09 19.11
C VAL A 347 5.44 4.51 17.96
N ILE A 348 5.64 4.01 16.75
CA ILE A 348 4.76 4.30 15.61
C ILE A 348 3.34 3.78 15.87
N PHE A 349 3.22 2.54 16.35
CA PHE A 349 1.94 1.92 16.62
C PHE A 349 1.10 2.74 17.62
N ILE A 350 1.69 3.13 18.75
CA ILE A 350 1.02 3.94 19.79
C ILE A 350 0.55 5.28 19.20
N ASN A 351 1.44 6.00 18.51
CA ASN A 351 1.11 7.31 17.93
C ASN A 351 0.05 7.22 16.81
N TYR A 352 0.08 6.14 16.03
CA TYR A 352 -0.91 5.89 14.98
C TYR A 352 -2.30 5.64 15.60
N HIS A 353 -2.36 4.77 16.61
CA HIS A 353 -3.60 4.45 17.31
C HIS A 353 -4.21 5.69 18.00
N GLU A 354 -3.40 6.46 18.75
CA GLU A 354 -3.85 7.70 19.38
C GLU A 354 -4.37 8.73 18.36
N THR A 355 -3.69 8.87 17.22
CA THR A 355 -4.11 9.81 16.18
C THR A 355 -5.44 9.39 15.55
N LYS A 356 -5.61 8.09 15.28
CA LYS A 356 -6.86 7.54 14.74
C LYS A 356 -8.03 7.73 15.72
N GLN A 357 -7.83 7.54 17.01
CA GLN A 357 -8.86 7.78 18.03
C GLN A 357 -9.27 9.26 18.14
N ARG A 358 -8.32 10.18 18.01
CA ARG A 358 -8.61 11.63 17.99
C ARG A 358 -9.42 12.03 16.75
N ASP A 359 -9.07 11.50 15.58
CA ASP A 359 -9.74 11.87 14.32
C ASP A 359 -11.13 11.22 14.15
N SER A 360 -11.38 10.07 14.79
CA SER A 360 -12.70 9.43 14.80
C SER A 360 -13.72 10.14 15.70
N GLY A 361 -13.28 11.10 16.52
CA GLY A 361 -14.13 11.82 17.47
C GLY A 361 -14.49 10.99 18.71
N PHE A 362 -13.90 9.81 18.87
CA PHE A 362 -14.11 8.91 20.00
C PHE A 362 -13.04 9.07 21.09
N SER A 363 -12.25 10.14 21.06
CA SER A 363 -11.09 10.37 21.95
C SER A 363 -11.40 10.30 23.46
N ASN A 364 -12.67 10.45 23.84
CA ASN A 364 -13.11 10.49 25.24
C ASN A 364 -13.97 9.26 25.61
N LEU A 365 -14.06 8.24 24.74
CA LEU A 365 -14.84 7.04 24.99
C LEU A 365 -13.95 5.92 25.55
N ASN A 366 -14.48 5.13 26.47
CA ASN A 366 -13.84 3.92 26.96
C ASN A 366 -13.92 2.80 25.89
N ASP A 367 -13.01 1.83 25.94
CA ASP A 367 -12.97 0.70 24.99
C ASP A 367 -14.32 -0.05 24.90
N ASN A 368 -14.98 -0.27 26.04
CA ASN A 368 -16.33 -0.86 26.10
C ASN A 368 -17.39 -0.05 25.34
N GLN A 369 -17.29 1.29 25.36
CA GLN A 369 -18.23 2.17 24.65
C GLN A 369 -17.96 2.16 23.14
N ILE A 370 -16.69 2.07 22.74
CA ILE A 370 -16.29 1.92 21.33
C ILE A 370 -16.82 0.60 20.80
N GLN A 371 -16.60 -0.50 21.54
CA GLN A 371 -17.10 -1.83 21.19
C GLN A 371 -18.62 -1.84 20.97
N TYR A 372 -19.40 -1.25 21.88
CA TYR A 372 -20.86 -1.14 21.71
C TYR A 372 -21.25 -0.39 20.43
N ILE A 373 -20.61 0.75 20.15
CA ILE A 373 -20.92 1.55 18.95
C ILE A 373 -20.63 0.73 17.69
N GLU A 374 -19.59 -0.09 17.69
CA GLU A 374 -19.23 -0.95 16.56
C GLU A 374 -20.21 -2.12 16.38
N GLU A 375 -20.62 -2.78 17.47
CA GLU A 375 -21.63 -3.84 17.46
C GLU A 375 -22.99 -3.30 16.98
N ILE A 376 -23.40 -2.09 17.40
CA ILE A 376 -24.59 -1.42 16.88
C ILE A 376 -24.44 -1.09 15.39
N LYS A 377 -23.29 -0.58 14.94
CA LYS A 377 -23.05 -0.32 13.52
C LYS A 377 -23.18 -1.60 12.70
N LEU A 378 -22.74 -2.75 13.23
CA LEU A 378 -22.93 -4.05 12.61
C LEU A 378 -24.42 -4.41 12.50
N ILE A 379 -25.17 -4.34 13.60
CA ILE A 379 -26.62 -4.62 13.63
C ILE A 379 -27.38 -3.73 12.64
N LEU A 380 -27.06 -2.44 12.60
CA LEU A 380 -27.65 -1.47 11.67
C LEU A 380 -27.28 -1.74 10.21
N ARG A 381 -26.25 -2.52 9.91
CA ARG A 381 -25.92 -2.90 8.53
C ARG A 381 -26.61 -4.19 8.09
N LEU A 382 -27.16 -4.97 9.02
CA LEU A 382 -27.85 -6.22 8.69
C LEU A 382 -29.06 -5.97 7.78
N LYS A 383 -29.20 -6.85 6.79
CA LYS A 383 -30.33 -6.91 5.87
C LYS A 383 -30.76 -8.39 5.74
N PRO A 384 -32.06 -8.68 5.81
CA PRO A 384 -32.58 -10.01 5.55
C PRO A 384 -32.31 -10.39 4.11
N LYS A 385 -31.92 -11.65 3.88
CA LYS A 385 -31.70 -12.18 2.53
C LYS A 385 -33.01 -12.78 2.03
N ALA A 386 -33.43 -12.42 0.81
CA ALA A 386 -34.64 -12.96 0.22
C ALA A 386 -34.42 -14.41 -0.22
N VAL A 387 -35.39 -15.28 0.03
CA VAL A 387 -35.40 -16.65 -0.49
C VAL A 387 -35.80 -16.61 -1.97
N PRO A 388 -35.10 -17.33 -2.87
CA PRO A 388 -35.50 -17.39 -4.27
C PRO A 388 -36.94 -17.91 -4.39
N PRO A 389 -37.81 -17.24 -5.17
CA PRO A 389 -39.21 -17.62 -5.27
C PRO A 389 -39.34 -18.99 -5.95
N ILE A 390 -40.14 -19.87 -5.37
CA ILE A 390 -40.39 -21.21 -5.94
C ILE A 390 -40.99 -21.03 -7.35
N PRO A 391 -40.36 -21.59 -8.40
CA PRO A 391 -40.85 -21.43 -9.75
C PRO A 391 -42.21 -22.11 -9.94
N LYS A 392 -43.07 -21.47 -10.76
CA LYS A 392 -44.44 -21.93 -11.07
C LYS A 392 -44.44 -23.11 -12.06
N THR A 393 -43.56 -23.10 -13.05
CA THR A 393 -43.48 -24.12 -14.12
C THR A 393 -42.79 -25.40 -13.64
N ARG A 394 -43.32 -26.57 -14.02
CA ARG A 394 -42.78 -27.89 -13.63
C ARG A 394 -41.32 -28.09 -14.06
N PHE A 395 -40.97 -27.70 -15.29
CA PHE A 395 -39.61 -27.80 -15.84
C PHE A 395 -38.59 -27.01 -15.00
N ARG A 396 -38.85 -25.73 -14.74
CA ARG A 396 -37.98 -24.91 -13.89
C ARG A 396 -37.91 -25.41 -12.45
N ARG A 397 -39.01 -25.95 -11.91
CA ARG A 397 -39.06 -26.53 -10.55
C ARG A 397 -38.17 -27.77 -10.41
N PHE A 398 -37.99 -28.56 -11.47
CA PHE A 398 -37.05 -29.67 -11.49
C PHE A 398 -35.60 -29.19 -11.29
N PHE A 399 -35.12 -28.24 -12.12
CA PHE A 399 -33.78 -27.66 -11.96
C PHE A 399 -33.59 -26.93 -10.63
N TYR A 400 -34.63 -26.22 -10.17
CA TYR A 400 -34.60 -25.57 -8.85
C TYR A 400 -34.35 -26.58 -7.71
N ARG A 401 -34.99 -27.76 -7.74
CA ARG A 401 -34.77 -28.81 -6.73
C ARG A 401 -33.36 -29.39 -6.80
N ILE A 402 -32.82 -29.60 -8.01
CA ILE A 402 -31.47 -30.13 -8.20
C ILE A 402 -30.42 -29.15 -7.68
N VAL A 403 -30.50 -27.89 -8.10
CA VAL A 403 -29.50 -26.86 -7.77
C VAL A 403 -29.45 -26.55 -6.28
N LEU A 404 -30.58 -26.65 -5.57
CA LEU A 404 -30.62 -26.46 -4.11
C LEU A 404 -30.21 -27.71 -3.32
N HIS A 405 -30.06 -28.88 -3.95
CA HIS A 405 -29.73 -30.10 -3.23
C HIS A 405 -28.25 -30.15 -2.84
N ASN A 406 -27.94 -30.45 -1.58
CA ASN A 406 -26.56 -30.48 -1.08
C ASN A 406 -25.64 -31.42 -1.87
N ALA A 407 -26.15 -32.56 -2.35
CA ALA A 407 -25.37 -33.49 -3.18
C ALA A 407 -24.87 -32.86 -4.49
N PHE A 408 -25.65 -31.94 -5.09
CA PHE A 408 -25.20 -31.22 -6.28
C PHE A 408 -24.02 -30.30 -5.96
N THR A 409 -24.11 -29.57 -4.84
CA THR A 409 -23.02 -28.71 -4.34
C THR A 409 -21.74 -29.51 -4.07
N TYR A 410 -21.83 -30.66 -3.39
CA TYR A 410 -20.66 -31.52 -3.14
C TYR A 410 -20.07 -32.11 -4.42
N PHE A 411 -20.92 -32.53 -5.36
CA PHE A 411 -20.47 -33.05 -6.67
C PHE A 411 -19.64 -32.01 -7.43
N ILE A 412 -20.14 -30.78 -7.53
CA ILE A 412 -19.41 -29.68 -8.18
C ILE A 412 -18.12 -29.37 -7.44
N LEU A 413 -18.13 -29.34 -6.10
CA LEU A 413 -16.93 -29.08 -5.30
C LEU A 413 -15.84 -30.15 -5.55
N ILE A 414 -16.21 -31.42 -5.59
CA ILE A 414 -15.27 -32.52 -5.89
C ILE A 414 -14.73 -32.36 -7.32
N ALA A 415 -15.58 -32.05 -8.30
CA ALA A 415 -15.15 -31.81 -9.67
C ALA A 415 -14.16 -30.63 -9.78
N ILE A 416 -14.36 -29.56 -9.01
CA ILE A 416 -13.41 -28.44 -8.93
C ILE A 416 -12.06 -28.91 -8.37
N ILE A 417 -12.05 -29.67 -7.26
CA ILE A 417 -10.80 -30.17 -6.65
C ILE A 417 -10.03 -31.06 -7.63
N ILE A 418 -10.72 -32.00 -8.29
CA ILE A 418 -10.07 -32.88 -9.27
C ILE A 418 -9.54 -32.06 -10.46
N ASN A 419 -10.30 -31.09 -10.96
CA ASN A 419 -9.82 -30.20 -12.03
C ASN A 419 -8.54 -29.46 -11.62
N VAL A 420 -8.47 -28.94 -10.39
CA VAL A 420 -7.24 -28.29 -9.89
C VAL A 420 -6.07 -29.26 -9.82
N LEU A 421 -6.29 -30.51 -9.38
CA LEU A 421 -5.26 -31.54 -9.39
C LEU A 421 -4.77 -31.83 -10.82
N VAL A 422 -5.68 -31.96 -11.78
CA VAL A 422 -5.35 -32.16 -13.20
C VAL A 422 -4.55 -30.97 -13.77
N MET A 423 -4.92 -29.73 -13.42
CA MET A 423 -4.15 -28.55 -13.80
C MET A 423 -2.75 -28.53 -13.16
N SER A 424 -2.60 -29.06 -11.95
CA SER A 424 -1.29 -29.14 -11.26
C SER A 424 -0.37 -30.23 -11.81
N MET A 425 -0.88 -31.15 -12.62
CA MET A 425 -0.11 -32.25 -13.21
C MET A 425 0.71 -31.84 -14.44
N THR A 426 0.55 -30.62 -14.96
CA THR A 426 1.34 -30.14 -16.11
C THR A 426 2.80 -29.86 -15.70
N PHE A 427 3.77 -30.31 -16.49
CA PHE A 427 5.20 -30.07 -16.24
C PHE A 427 5.96 -29.66 -17.51
N TYR A 428 7.16 -29.08 -17.31
CA TYR A 428 8.04 -28.67 -18.40
C TYR A 428 8.54 -29.89 -19.18
N ASP A 429 8.48 -29.83 -20.51
CA ASP A 429 8.89 -30.92 -21.42
C ASP A 429 8.09 -32.22 -21.27
N GLN A 430 6.78 -32.09 -21.04
CA GLN A 430 5.89 -33.25 -20.97
C GLN A 430 5.64 -33.88 -22.36
N PRO A 431 5.48 -35.23 -22.44
CA PRO A 431 5.15 -35.91 -23.69
C PRO A 431 3.89 -35.35 -24.35
N THR A 432 3.85 -35.32 -25.68
CA THR A 432 2.70 -34.80 -26.45
C THR A 432 1.41 -35.51 -26.09
N ASP A 433 1.46 -36.84 -25.99
CA ASP A 433 0.28 -37.66 -25.69
C ASP A 433 -0.27 -37.39 -24.29
N TYR A 434 0.64 -37.18 -23.33
CA TYR A 434 0.28 -36.79 -21.97
C TYR A 434 -0.41 -35.42 -21.95
N GLY A 435 0.13 -34.46 -22.70
CA GLY A 435 -0.47 -33.14 -22.86
C GLY A 435 -1.86 -33.19 -23.49
N ILE A 436 -2.07 -34.02 -24.51
CA ILE A 436 -3.37 -34.22 -25.15
C ILE A 436 -4.39 -34.79 -24.16
N VAL A 437 -4.00 -35.78 -23.35
CA VAL A 437 -4.90 -36.37 -22.33
C VAL A 437 -5.30 -35.32 -21.29
N LEU A 438 -4.34 -34.54 -20.77
CA LEU A 438 -4.64 -33.47 -19.81
C LEU A 438 -5.54 -32.39 -20.43
N GLU A 439 -5.34 -32.04 -21.70
CA GLU A 439 -6.20 -31.08 -22.41
C GLU A 439 -7.62 -31.62 -22.58
N ALA A 440 -7.78 -32.89 -22.98
CA ALA A 440 -9.08 -33.55 -23.08
C ALA A 440 -9.83 -33.54 -21.73
N MET A 441 -9.14 -33.84 -20.62
CA MET A 441 -9.72 -33.75 -19.27
C MET A 441 -10.18 -32.32 -18.93
N ASN A 442 -9.37 -31.31 -19.26
CA ASN A 442 -9.73 -29.90 -19.04
C ASN A 442 -10.97 -29.47 -19.84
N VAL A 443 -11.16 -29.99 -21.06
CA VAL A 443 -12.37 -29.77 -21.86
C VAL A 443 -13.59 -30.38 -21.16
N VAL A 444 -13.49 -31.62 -20.65
CA VAL A 444 -14.57 -32.27 -19.91
C VAL A 444 -15.01 -31.44 -18.70
N PHE A 445 -14.07 -30.94 -17.91
CA PHE A 445 -14.38 -30.07 -16.77
C PHE A 445 -15.01 -28.75 -17.21
N THR A 446 -14.55 -28.14 -18.30
CA THR A 446 -15.12 -26.90 -18.83
C THR A 446 -16.61 -27.10 -19.17
N ILE A 447 -16.94 -28.19 -19.88
CA ILE A 447 -18.32 -28.54 -20.22
C ILE A 447 -19.15 -28.78 -18.95
N LEU A 448 -18.61 -29.50 -17.96
CA LEU A 448 -19.29 -29.76 -16.68
C LEU A 448 -19.70 -28.47 -15.97
N PHE A 449 -18.81 -27.47 -15.93
CA PHE A 449 -19.09 -26.18 -15.31
C PHE A 449 -20.03 -25.29 -16.13
N ASP A 450 -20.00 -25.39 -17.46
CA ASP A 450 -20.97 -24.71 -18.31
C ASP A 450 -22.39 -25.26 -18.06
N ILE A 451 -22.51 -26.59 -17.92
CA ILE A 451 -23.77 -27.26 -17.56
C ILE A 451 -24.24 -26.80 -16.18
N GLU A 452 -23.34 -26.74 -15.19
CA GLU A 452 -23.64 -26.21 -13.85
C GLU A 452 -24.22 -24.79 -13.92
N ALA A 453 -23.55 -23.88 -14.65
CA ALA A 453 -23.98 -22.49 -14.78
C ALA A 453 -25.36 -22.40 -15.44
N VAL A 454 -25.59 -23.15 -16.53
CA VAL A 454 -26.89 -23.21 -17.21
C VAL A 454 -27.99 -23.73 -16.27
N MET A 455 -27.73 -24.81 -15.52
CA MET A 455 -28.69 -25.36 -14.56
C MET A 455 -29.04 -24.35 -13.46
N LYS A 456 -28.05 -23.62 -12.92
CA LYS A 456 -28.26 -22.56 -11.92
C LYS A 456 -29.06 -21.39 -12.47
N ILE A 457 -28.77 -20.93 -13.70
CA ILE A 457 -29.49 -19.83 -14.35
C ILE A 457 -30.97 -20.22 -14.58
N ILE A 458 -31.24 -21.44 -15.04
CA ILE A 458 -32.60 -21.93 -15.24
C ILE A 458 -33.32 -22.09 -13.90
N GLY A 459 -32.70 -22.79 -12.93
CA GLY A 459 -33.31 -23.11 -11.63
C GLY A 459 -33.63 -21.86 -10.81
N LEU A 460 -32.63 -21.02 -10.54
CA LEU A 460 -32.76 -19.81 -9.71
C LEU A 460 -33.47 -18.67 -10.48
N GLY A 461 -33.25 -18.60 -11.80
CA GLY A 461 -33.68 -17.50 -12.65
C GLY A 461 -32.59 -16.42 -12.76
N PRO A 462 -32.47 -15.72 -13.92
CA PRO A 462 -31.38 -14.77 -14.16
C PRO A 462 -31.29 -13.65 -13.11
N ALA A 463 -32.43 -13.10 -12.69
CA ALA A 463 -32.47 -12.00 -11.73
C ALA A 463 -31.92 -12.35 -10.34
N VAL A 464 -32.02 -13.62 -9.93
CA VAL A 464 -31.46 -14.09 -8.66
C VAL A 464 -30.00 -14.51 -8.86
N TYR A 465 -29.71 -15.21 -9.96
CA TYR A 465 -28.36 -15.71 -10.26
C TYR A 465 -27.33 -14.58 -10.33
N PHE A 466 -27.61 -13.53 -11.12
CA PHE A 466 -26.69 -12.38 -11.29
C PHE A 466 -26.70 -11.39 -10.12
N LYS A 467 -27.38 -11.71 -9.02
CA LYS A 467 -27.30 -10.92 -7.78
C LYS A 467 -26.20 -11.45 -6.85
N ASP A 468 -25.81 -12.71 -6.98
CA ASP A 468 -24.78 -13.34 -6.17
C ASP A 468 -23.40 -13.20 -6.85
N GLY A 469 -22.47 -12.53 -6.18
CA GLY A 469 -21.12 -12.25 -6.72
C GLY A 469 -20.34 -13.52 -7.06
N TRP A 470 -20.54 -14.61 -6.31
CA TRP A 470 -19.89 -15.89 -6.60
C TRP A 470 -20.42 -16.55 -7.86
N ASN A 471 -21.74 -16.48 -8.10
CA ASN A 471 -22.32 -16.99 -9.33
C ASN A 471 -21.91 -16.15 -10.55
N ILE A 472 -21.79 -14.82 -10.40
CA ILE A 472 -21.23 -13.96 -11.46
C ILE A 472 -19.78 -14.36 -11.78
N PHE A 473 -18.96 -14.56 -10.76
CA PHE A 473 -17.58 -15.02 -10.93
C PHE A 473 -17.51 -16.38 -11.65
N ASP A 474 -18.30 -17.36 -11.19
CA ASP A 474 -18.37 -18.70 -11.80
C ASP A 474 -18.77 -18.62 -13.28
N PHE A 475 -19.75 -17.77 -13.62
CA PHE A 475 -20.21 -17.50 -14.98
C PHE A 475 -19.11 -16.87 -15.84
N VAL A 476 -18.42 -15.85 -15.34
CA VAL A 476 -17.31 -15.19 -16.07
C VAL A 476 -16.18 -16.18 -16.36
N VAL A 477 -15.81 -17.01 -15.39
CA VAL A 477 -14.76 -18.04 -15.57
C VAL A 477 -15.21 -19.13 -16.55
N SER A 478 -16.50 -19.52 -16.52
CA SER A 478 -17.10 -20.50 -17.45
C SER A 478 -17.06 -19.95 -18.88
N VAL A 479 -17.63 -18.77 -19.11
CA VAL A 479 -17.61 -18.10 -20.42
C VAL A 479 -16.19 -17.87 -20.92
N GLY A 480 -15.28 -17.38 -20.06
CA GLY A 480 -13.87 -17.17 -20.42
C GLY A 480 -13.18 -18.48 -20.87
N SER A 481 -13.52 -19.60 -20.21
CA SER A 481 -13.01 -20.93 -20.57
C SER A 481 -13.57 -21.46 -21.88
N THR A 482 -14.86 -21.24 -22.15
CA THR A 482 -15.49 -21.61 -23.44
C THR A 482 -14.92 -20.76 -24.58
N VAL A 483 -14.71 -19.46 -24.37
CA VAL A 483 -14.10 -18.55 -25.35
C VAL A 483 -12.67 -18.98 -25.65
N GLU A 484 -11.88 -19.33 -24.63
CA GLU A 484 -10.52 -19.84 -24.83
C GLU A 484 -10.50 -21.10 -25.69
N LEU A 485 -11.37 -22.07 -25.39
CA LEU A 485 -11.52 -23.30 -26.17
C LEU A 485 -11.87 -22.98 -27.63
N PHE A 486 -12.86 -22.12 -27.86
CA PHE A 486 -13.26 -21.69 -29.19
C PHE A 486 -12.11 -21.01 -29.97
N LEU A 487 -11.36 -20.12 -29.32
CA LEU A 487 -10.21 -19.43 -29.93
C LEU A 487 -9.08 -20.37 -30.34
N ASN A 488 -8.94 -21.55 -29.72
CA ASN A 488 -7.95 -22.55 -30.13
C ASN A 488 -8.37 -23.30 -31.41
N PHE A 489 -9.67 -23.33 -31.74
CA PHE A 489 -10.18 -23.96 -32.97
C PHE A 489 -10.22 -23.00 -34.17
N VAL A 490 -10.25 -21.68 -33.94
CA VAL A 490 -10.26 -20.69 -35.03
C VAL A 490 -8.84 -20.24 -35.33
N ASP A 491 -8.36 -20.52 -36.54
CA ASP A 491 -7.08 -20.02 -37.06
C ASP A 491 -7.12 -18.49 -37.25
N THR A 492 -6.92 -17.75 -36.16
CA THR A 492 -6.86 -16.29 -36.19
C THR A 492 -5.41 -15.84 -36.05
N SER A 493 -4.73 -15.71 -37.19
CA SER A 493 -3.40 -15.11 -37.30
C SER A 493 -3.31 -13.74 -36.61
N VAL A 494 -4.38 -12.94 -36.65
CA VAL A 494 -4.47 -11.61 -36.01
C VAL A 494 -4.42 -11.65 -34.48
N LEU A 495 -5.09 -12.62 -33.84
CA LEU A 495 -5.13 -12.71 -32.36
C LEU A 495 -3.83 -13.27 -31.77
N ARG A 496 -3.07 -14.05 -32.55
CA ARG A 496 -1.70 -14.48 -32.21
C ARG A 496 -0.73 -13.29 -32.15
N VAL A 497 -0.85 -12.35 -33.09
CA VAL A 497 0.02 -11.15 -33.19
C VAL A 497 -0.16 -10.22 -31.99
N LEU A 498 -1.39 -10.00 -31.53
CA LEU A 498 -1.68 -9.13 -30.37
C LEU A 498 -1.36 -9.78 -29.01
N ARG A 499 -0.81 -11.01 -28.98
CA ARG A 499 -0.59 -11.82 -27.76
C ARG A 499 -1.85 -12.05 -26.91
N ILE A 500 -3.04 -11.71 -27.44
CA ILE A 500 -4.34 -11.80 -26.73
C ILE A 500 -4.64 -13.26 -26.37
N GLN A 501 -4.28 -14.22 -27.22
CA GLN A 501 -4.43 -15.65 -26.92
C GLN A 501 -3.68 -16.07 -25.64
N ARG A 502 -2.55 -15.44 -25.31
CA ARG A 502 -1.81 -15.72 -24.06
C ARG A 502 -2.53 -15.17 -22.83
N MET A 503 -3.24 -14.06 -22.97
CA MET A 503 -4.04 -13.50 -21.86
C MET A 503 -5.25 -14.37 -21.53
N PHE A 504 -5.90 -14.98 -22.53
CA PHE A 504 -7.00 -15.91 -22.25
C PHE A 504 -6.56 -17.16 -21.48
N ARG A 505 -5.29 -17.58 -21.59
CA ARG A 505 -4.73 -18.67 -20.77
C ARG A 505 -4.76 -18.38 -19.27
N VAL A 506 -4.80 -17.11 -18.87
CA VAL A 506 -4.92 -16.71 -17.45
C VAL A 506 -6.25 -17.20 -16.86
N PHE A 507 -7.31 -17.32 -17.66
CA PHE A 507 -8.59 -17.86 -17.19
C PHE A 507 -8.46 -19.32 -16.70
N ARG A 508 -7.50 -20.10 -17.19
CA ARG A 508 -7.19 -21.43 -16.62
C ARG A 508 -6.78 -21.33 -15.17
N ALA A 509 -5.87 -20.42 -14.84
CA ALA A 509 -5.43 -20.18 -13.46
C ALA A 509 -6.58 -19.66 -12.57
N THR A 510 -7.50 -18.86 -13.12
CA THR A 510 -8.65 -18.39 -12.35
C THR A 510 -9.59 -19.51 -11.87
N ARG A 511 -9.58 -20.67 -12.53
CA ARG A 511 -10.39 -21.85 -12.12
C ARG A 511 -9.99 -22.37 -10.75
N VAL A 512 -8.73 -22.21 -10.33
CA VAL A 512 -8.25 -22.59 -9.00
C VAL A 512 -9.01 -21.85 -7.90
N PHE A 513 -9.37 -20.58 -8.13
CA PHE A 513 -10.14 -19.80 -7.16
C PHE A 513 -11.56 -20.33 -6.94
N ARG A 514 -12.11 -21.20 -7.80
CA ARG A 514 -13.42 -21.82 -7.55
C ARG A 514 -13.44 -22.71 -6.30
N VAL A 515 -12.29 -23.27 -5.91
CA VAL A 515 -12.15 -24.08 -4.67
C VAL A 515 -12.50 -23.26 -3.43
N THR A 516 -12.25 -21.95 -3.46
CA THR A 516 -12.44 -21.05 -2.32
C THR A 516 -13.88 -20.98 -1.84
N ARG A 517 -14.85 -21.29 -2.71
CA ARG A 517 -16.28 -21.36 -2.38
C ARG A 517 -16.62 -22.48 -1.39
N GLY A 518 -15.89 -23.59 -1.43
CA GLY A 518 -16.12 -24.76 -0.57
C GLY A 518 -15.46 -24.66 0.81
N LEU A 519 -14.53 -23.72 0.98
CA LEU A 519 -13.77 -23.51 2.20
C LEU A 519 -14.35 -22.32 2.95
N SER A 520 -15.38 -22.55 3.78
CA SER A 520 -16.05 -21.51 4.57
C SER A 520 -15.05 -20.64 5.37
N GLY A 521 -13.99 -21.25 5.93
CA GLY A 521 -12.92 -20.54 6.64
C GLY A 521 -12.07 -19.61 5.76
N PHE A 522 -11.87 -19.93 4.48
CA PHE A 522 -11.09 -19.09 3.55
C PHE A 522 -11.84 -17.79 3.24
N THR A 523 -13.16 -17.83 3.16
CA THR A 523 -13.98 -16.64 2.87
C THR A 523 -13.90 -15.59 3.98
N GLU A 524 -13.72 -16.02 5.24
CA GLU A 524 -13.56 -15.09 6.37
C GLU A 524 -12.16 -14.47 6.38
N LEU A 525 -11.10 -15.25 6.11
CA LEU A 525 -9.74 -14.72 5.96
C LEU A 525 -9.64 -13.73 4.78
N PHE A 526 -10.22 -14.05 3.63
CA PHE A 526 -10.25 -13.15 2.48
C PHE A 526 -11.04 -11.88 2.76
N ARG A 527 -12.14 -11.97 3.53
CA ARG A 527 -12.91 -10.82 3.98
C ARG A 527 -12.07 -9.90 4.87
N VAL A 528 -11.19 -10.44 5.72
CA VAL A 528 -10.24 -9.62 6.52
C VAL A 528 -9.39 -8.76 5.61
N VAL A 529 -8.78 -9.39 4.59
CA VAL A 529 -7.95 -8.68 3.60
C VAL A 529 -8.75 -7.58 2.91
N VAL A 530 -9.96 -7.87 2.42
CA VAL A 530 -10.80 -6.89 1.72
C VAL A 530 -11.24 -5.75 2.63
N VAL A 531 -11.54 -6.02 3.91
CA VAL A 531 -11.89 -4.98 4.89
C VAL A 531 -10.67 -4.12 5.26
N ALA A 532 -9.46 -4.68 5.23
CA ALA A 532 -8.21 -3.97 5.48
C ALA A 532 -7.77 -3.10 4.28
N LEU A 533 -8.10 -3.49 3.04
CA LEU A 533 -7.64 -2.78 1.83
C LEU A 533 -7.96 -1.26 1.82
N PRO A 534 -9.17 -0.78 2.19
CA PRO A 534 -9.46 0.65 2.20
C PRO A 534 -8.63 1.47 3.21
N SER A 535 -8.35 0.91 4.40
CA SER A 535 -7.50 1.59 5.39
C SER A 535 -6.02 1.57 4.93
N MET A 536 -5.55 0.43 4.44
CA MET A 536 -4.19 0.28 3.88
C MET A 536 -3.96 1.15 2.63
N GLY A 537 -4.97 1.32 1.78
CA GLY A 537 -4.89 2.11 0.55
C GLY A 537 -4.51 3.57 0.79
N SER A 538 -4.86 4.12 1.96
CA SER A 538 -4.45 5.46 2.36
C SER A 538 -2.95 5.55 2.64
N ASN A 539 -2.40 4.58 3.38
CA ASN A 539 -0.96 4.49 3.66
C ASN A 539 -0.17 4.20 2.38
N ALA A 540 -0.65 3.26 1.56
CA ALA A 540 -0.06 2.93 0.26
C ALA A 540 -0.04 4.15 -0.68
N SER A 541 -1.05 5.03 -0.62
CA SER A 541 -1.05 6.24 -1.44
C SER A 541 0.05 7.24 -1.04
N VAL A 542 0.38 7.35 0.25
CA VAL A 542 1.52 8.16 0.73
C VAL A 542 2.83 7.51 0.32
N LEU A 543 2.90 6.18 0.36
CA LEU A 543 4.06 5.40 -0.09
C LEU A 543 4.36 5.64 -1.57
N VAL A 544 3.36 5.52 -2.43
CA VAL A 544 3.47 5.78 -3.88
C VAL A 544 3.90 7.22 -4.14
N LEU A 545 3.37 8.19 -3.37
CA LEU A 545 3.80 9.58 -3.48
C LEU A 545 5.27 9.77 -3.08
N LEU A 546 5.72 9.13 -2.00
CA LEU A 546 7.12 9.15 -1.59
C LEU A 546 8.02 8.56 -2.68
N LEU A 547 7.68 7.36 -3.18
CA LEU A 547 8.39 6.69 -4.28
C LEU A 547 8.48 7.58 -5.50
N PHE A 548 7.39 8.25 -5.87
CA PHE A 548 7.37 9.16 -7.00
C PHE A 548 8.28 10.38 -6.80
N CYS A 549 8.22 11.03 -5.62
CA CYS A 549 9.05 12.21 -5.33
C CYS A 549 10.54 11.86 -5.32
N TYR A 550 10.91 10.74 -4.68
CA TYR A 550 12.28 10.25 -4.68
C TYR A 550 12.71 9.79 -6.06
N ALA A 551 11.87 9.11 -6.85
CA ALA A 551 12.23 8.68 -8.20
C ALA A 551 12.58 9.87 -9.09
N VAL A 552 11.77 10.92 -9.09
CA VAL A 552 12.07 12.14 -9.85
C VAL A 552 13.38 12.78 -9.35
N LEU A 553 13.58 12.87 -8.03
CA LEU A 553 14.81 13.41 -7.46
C LEU A 553 16.03 12.54 -7.85
N GLY A 554 15.91 11.22 -7.78
CA GLY A 554 16.94 10.25 -8.09
C GLY A 554 17.33 10.25 -9.56
N VAL A 555 16.38 10.39 -10.49
CA VAL A 555 16.69 10.58 -11.92
C VAL A 555 17.51 11.85 -12.14
N ASN A 556 17.15 12.97 -11.48
CA ASN A 556 17.90 14.22 -11.61
C ASN A 556 19.30 14.18 -10.97
N LEU A 557 19.51 13.34 -9.95
CA LEU A 557 20.78 13.25 -9.23
C LEU A 557 21.71 12.14 -9.77
N PHE A 558 21.13 11.04 -10.23
CA PHE A 558 21.84 9.79 -10.54
C PHE A 558 21.53 9.21 -11.92
N GLY A 559 20.73 9.89 -12.75
CA GLY A 559 20.34 9.36 -14.07
C GLY A 559 21.46 9.29 -15.09
N ALA A 560 22.57 10.00 -14.87
CA ALA A 560 23.77 9.93 -15.70
C ALA A 560 24.79 8.87 -15.23
N VAL A 561 24.61 8.27 -14.05
CA VAL A 561 25.57 7.30 -13.49
C VAL A 561 25.67 6.08 -14.41
N LYS A 562 26.89 5.56 -14.60
CA LYS A 562 27.14 4.41 -15.49
C LYS A 562 26.25 3.20 -15.13
N ILE A 563 25.83 2.47 -16.16
CA ILE A 563 25.05 1.22 -16.04
C ILE A 563 25.95 0.06 -16.47
N GLY A 564 25.97 -1.03 -15.71
CA GLY A 564 26.83 -2.19 -15.94
C GLY A 564 27.93 -2.33 -14.90
N GLU A 565 29.10 -2.83 -15.31
CA GLU A 565 30.22 -3.17 -14.41
C GLU A 565 30.61 -1.99 -13.50
N GLY A 566 30.54 -2.20 -12.18
CA GLY A 566 30.83 -1.19 -11.15
C GLY A 566 29.84 -0.03 -11.07
N GLY A 567 28.70 -0.08 -11.77
CA GLY A 567 27.66 0.95 -11.78
C GLY A 567 26.29 0.37 -11.43
N PHE A 568 25.22 1.02 -11.88
CA PHE A 568 23.88 0.48 -11.65
C PHE A 568 23.58 -0.74 -12.50
N ASP A 569 22.70 -1.61 -11.99
CA ASP A 569 22.17 -2.74 -12.76
C ASP A 569 21.22 -2.23 -13.87
N PRO A 570 21.17 -2.88 -15.06
CA PRO A 570 20.27 -2.48 -16.16
C PRO A 570 18.78 -2.43 -15.79
N TYR A 571 18.35 -3.17 -14.76
CA TYR A 571 16.98 -3.23 -14.27
C TYR A 571 16.77 -2.48 -12.94
N ALA A 572 17.85 -2.11 -12.24
CA ALA A 572 17.81 -1.34 -11.01
C ALA A 572 18.71 -0.09 -11.11
N ASN A 573 18.21 0.95 -11.77
CA ASN A 573 18.91 2.22 -12.00
C ASN A 573 17.97 3.43 -11.97
N PHE A 574 18.54 4.62 -12.16
CA PHE A 574 17.85 5.91 -12.14
C PHE A 574 17.81 6.58 -13.52
N SER A 575 17.90 5.83 -14.62
CA SER A 575 17.84 6.39 -15.97
C SER A 575 16.47 7.01 -16.29
N ASP A 576 15.38 6.35 -15.89
CA ASP A 576 14.00 6.77 -16.10
C ASP A 576 13.17 6.70 -14.82
N VAL A 577 12.15 7.56 -14.69
CA VAL A 577 11.35 7.67 -13.46
C VAL A 577 10.64 6.36 -13.11
N LEU A 578 10.15 5.61 -14.10
CA LEU A 578 9.47 4.33 -13.83
C LEU A 578 10.44 3.25 -13.32
N ILE A 579 11.65 3.17 -13.91
CA ILE A 579 12.70 2.24 -13.46
C ILE A 579 13.22 2.68 -12.09
N ALA A 580 13.40 3.98 -11.87
CA ALA A 580 13.74 4.54 -10.57
C ALA A 580 12.68 4.23 -9.51
N MET A 581 11.38 4.29 -9.85
CA MET A 581 10.30 3.88 -8.95
C MET A 581 10.37 2.39 -8.60
N MET A 582 10.68 1.52 -9.57
CA MET A 582 10.86 0.09 -9.32
C MET A 582 12.11 -0.19 -8.47
N THR A 583 13.20 0.53 -8.73
CA THR A 583 14.44 0.47 -7.94
C THR A 583 14.19 0.91 -6.50
N LEU A 584 13.46 2.00 -6.30
CA LEU A 584 13.05 2.46 -4.97
C LEU A 584 12.05 1.52 -4.30
N PHE A 585 11.23 0.81 -5.08
CA PHE A 585 10.37 -0.26 -4.55
C PHE A 585 11.19 -1.48 -4.08
N ARG A 586 12.29 -1.82 -4.75
CA ARG A 586 13.26 -2.82 -4.26
C ARG A 586 13.94 -2.34 -2.96
N ILE A 587 14.36 -1.08 -2.93
CA ILE A 587 14.99 -0.49 -1.74
C ILE A 587 14.03 -0.45 -0.55
N ILE A 588 12.74 -0.12 -0.75
CA ILE A 588 11.80 0.03 0.36
C ILE A 588 11.40 -1.31 0.99
N THR A 589 11.51 -2.42 0.25
CA THR A 589 11.40 -3.76 0.81
C THR A 589 12.64 -4.17 1.60
N GLY A 590 13.68 -3.34 1.58
CA GLY A 590 14.95 -3.55 2.25
C GLY A 590 15.98 -4.24 1.37
N GLU A 591 15.70 -4.56 0.12
CA GLU A 591 16.59 -5.43 -0.67
C GLU A 591 17.74 -4.64 -1.32
N ASP A 592 18.98 -5.00 -0.99
CA ASP A 592 20.22 -4.59 -1.70
C ASP A 592 20.41 -3.07 -1.87
N TRP A 593 19.80 -2.30 -0.96
CA TRP A 593 19.83 -0.84 -1.04
C TRP A 593 21.22 -0.27 -0.78
N ASN A 594 22.02 -0.98 0.02
CA ASN A 594 23.40 -0.64 0.35
C ASN A 594 24.27 -0.69 -0.91
N GLN A 595 24.13 -1.71 -1.76
CA GLN A 595 24.89 -1.80 -3.00
C GLN A 595 24.45 -0.75 -4.02
N ILE A 596 23.14 -0.50 -4.15
CA ILE A 596 22.64 0.56 -5.03
C ILE A 596 23.18 1.93 -4.59
N MET A 597 23.28 2.18 -3.27
CA MET A 597 23.90 3.40 -2.74
C MET A 597 25.39 3.49 -3.12
N VAL A 598 26.16 2.41 -2.98
CA VAL A 598 27.58 2.36 -3.38
C VAL A 598 27.74 2.62 -4.87
N ASN A 599 26.92 1.99 -5.71
CA ASN A 599 26.95 2.18 -7.17
C ASN A 599 26.64 3.63 -7.55
N ALA A 600 25.80 4.33 -6.77
CA ALA A 600 25.51 5.76 -6.94
C ALA A 600 26.67 6.67 -6.48
N MET A 601 27.67 6.14 -5.77
CA MET A 601 28.84 6.86 -5.29
C MET A 601 30.07 6.69 -6.18
N VAL A 602 29.99 5.94 -7.28
CA VAL A 602 31.16 5.61 -8.10
C VAL A 602 32.00 6.86 -8.46
N GLN A 603 33.31 6.79 -8.26
CA GLN A 603 34.27 7.89 -8.46
C GLN A 603 35.38 7.46 -9.43
N PRO A 604 36.15 8.41 -10.01
CA PRO A 604 37.30 8.09 -10.85
C PRO A 604 38.34 7.26 -10.07
N PRO A 605 39.05 6.30 -10.72
CA PRO A 605 39.11 6.02 -12.16
C PRO A 605 37.98 5.14 -12.71
N ASP A 606 37.09 4.63 -11.85
CA ASP A 606 36.04 3.67 -12.24
C ASP A 606 34.87 4.32 -13.03
N CYS A 607 34.92 5.64 -13.24
CA CYS A 607 33.99 6.42 -14.06
C CYS A 607 34.69 7.58 -14.77
N ASP A 608 34.05 8.11 -15.81
CA ASP A 608 34.47 9.32 -16.52
C ASP A 608 33.92 10.57 -15.81
N PRO A 609 34.78 11.45 -15.27
CA PRO A 609 34.40 12.67 -14.55
C PRO A 609 33.46 13.60 -15.33
N ALA A 610 33.51 13.55 -16.67
CA ALA A 610 32.74 14.45 -17.51
C ALA A 610 31.32 13.96 -17.78
N SER A 611 31.03 12.67 -17.62
CA SER A 611 29.82 12.07 -18.16
C SER A 611 29.03 11.20 -17.19
N ASN A 612 29.67 10.29 -16.44
CA ASN A 612 28.94 9.16 -15.84
C ASN A 612 29.33 8.80 -14.39
N CYS A 613 29.99 9.72 -13.68
CA CYS A 613 30.31 9.55 -12.27
C CYS A 613 29.11 9.76 -11.33
N GLY A 614 29.20 9.13 -10.16
CA GLY A 614 28.26 9.24 -9.07
C GLY A 614 28.50 10.45 -8.17
N SER A 615 27.76 10.51 -7.06
CA SER A 615 27.85 11.60 -6.08
C SER A 615 28.18 11.09 -4.69
N ILE A 616 29.15 11.73 -4.04
CA ILE A 616 29.54 11.46 -2.64
C ILE A 616 28.38 11.78 -1.67
N LEU A 617 27.39 12.58 -2.10
CA LEU A 617 26.20 12.89 -1.30
C LEU A 617 25.09 11.84 -1.41
N ALA A 618 25.29 10.75 -2.18
CA ALA A 618 24.32 9.67 -2.33
C ALA A 618 23.85 9.06 -0.99
N PRO A 619 24.71 8.86 0.04
CA PRO A 619 24.26 8.34 1.34
C PRO A 619 23.14 9.16 1.97
N ILE A 620 23.15 10.49 1.83
CA ILE A 620 22.08 11.35 2.36
C ILE A 620 20.73 11.00 1.71
N TYR A 621 20.73 10.76 0.39
CA TYR A 621 19.53 10.39 -0.35
C TYR A 621 19.02 8.99 0.05
N PHE A 622 19.89 7.97 0.02
CA PHE A 622 19.46 6.59 0.28
C PHE A 622 19.13 6.35 1.76
N ILE A 623 19.93 6.86 2.70
CA ILE A 623 19.68 6.72 4.15
C ILE A 623 18.39 7.45 4.52
N SER A 624 18.14 8.66 3.99
CA SER A 624 16.87 9.36 4.26
C SER A 624 15.66 8.62 3.68
N PHE A 625 15.80 8.02 2.48
CA PHE A 625 14.75 7.21 1.88
C PHE A 625 14.47 5.93 2.69
N VAL A 626 15.50 5.20 3.12
CA VAL A 626 15.35 4.01 3.97
C VAL A 626 14.71 4.37 5.31
N LEU A 627 15.16 5.46 5.95
CA LEU A 627 14.61 5.90 7.23
C LEU A 627 13.13 6.30 7.12
N VAL A 628 12.73 7.05 6.10
CA VAL A 628 11.34 7.49 5.93
C VAL A 628 10.46 6.40 5.31
N GLY A 629 10.93 5.72 4.28
CA GLY A 629 10.19 4.71 3.53
C GLY A 629 10.08 3.38 4.27
N GLN A 630 11.21 2.74 4.53
CA GLN A 630 11.24 1.41 5.15
C GLN A 630 10.91 1.51 6.64
N PHE A 631 11.65 2.31 7.41
CA PHE A 631 11.40 2.32 8.87
C PHE A 631 10.10 3.02 9.23
N VAL A 632 9.76 4.16 8.64
CA VAL A 632 8.53 4.89 9.03
C VAL A 632 7.28 4.40 8.29
N LEU A 633 7.26 4.43 6.96
CA LEU A 633 6.02 4.15 6.21
C LEU A 633 5.63 2.67 6.14
N MET A 634 6.58 1.73 6.02
CA MET A 634 6.22 0.30 6.04
C MET A 634 5.70 -0.12 7.42
N ASN A 635 6.27 0.41 8.50
CA ASN A 635 5.78 0.14 9.86
C ASN A 635 4.39 0.75 10.14
N LEU A 636 4.02 1.85 9.46
CA LEU A 636 2.62 2.33 9.46
C LEU A 636 1.67 1.37 8.74
N THR A 637 2.14 0.68 7.71
CA THR A 637 1.34 -0.35 7.03
C THR A 637 1.13 -1.55 7.94
N LEU A 638 2.17 -1.98 8.68
CA LEU A 638 2.05 -2.99 9.73
C LEU A 638 1.02 -2.57 10.79
N ALA A 639 1.11 -1.34 11.30
CA ALA A 639 0.15 -0.84 12.28
C ALA A 639 -1.30 -0.85 11.76
N ALA A 640 -1.52 -0.51 10.49
CA ALA A 640 -2.84 -0.56 9.86
C ALA A 640 -3.35 -1.99 9.65
N VAL A 641 -2.47 -2.95 9.37
CA VAL A 641 -2.81 -4.38 9.27
C VAL A 641 -3.19 -4.94 10.64
N VAL A 642 -2.42 -4.63 11.69
CA VAL A 642 -2.72 -5.05 13.07
C VAL A 642 -4.09 -4.50 13.48
N ASP A 643 -4.34 -3.22 13.25
CA ASP A 643 -5.64 -2.58 13.54
C ASP A 643 -6.82 -3.20 12.74
N ALA A 644 -6.59 -3.63 11.50
CA ALA A 644 -7.60 -4.35 10.73
C ALA A 644 -7.80 -5.79 11.22
N PHE A 645 -6.72 -6.45 11.65
CA PHE A 645 -6.76 -7.77 12.25
C PHE A 645 -7.49 -7.75 13.59
N ASP A 646 -7.19 -6.78 14.47
CA ASP A 646 -7.87 -6.58 15.74
C ASP A 646 -9.37 -6.35 15.51
N TYR A 647 -9.75 -5.51 14.55
CA TYR A 647 -11.15 -5.30 14.19
C TYR A 647 -11.88 -6.60 13.80
N VAL A 648 -11.24 -7.47 13.02
CA VAL A 648 -11.87 -8.74 12.60
C VAL A 648 -11.77 -9.81 13.69
N SER A 649 -10.66 -9.86 14.42
CA SER A 649 -10.43 -10.78 15.54
C SER A 649 -11.37 -10.49 16.69
N GLU A 650 -11.66 -9.23 17.01
CA GLU A 650 -12.70 -8.86 17.97
C GLU A 650 -14.09 -9.21 17.43
N ALA A 651 -14.38 -8.94 16.16
CA ALA A 651 -15.66 -9.33 15.54
C ALA A 651 -15.88 -10.86 15.46
N ALA A 652 -14.79 -11.65 15.46
CA ALA A 652 -14.77 -13.12 15.41
C ALA A 652 -14.42 -13.77 16.76
N GLY A 653 -14.07 -12.98 17.77
CA GLY A 653 -13.40 -13.41 19.00
C GLY A 653 -14.36 -13.72 20.14
N ARG A 654 -13.93 -14.66 21.00
CA ARG A 654 -14.71 -15.27 22.10
C ARG A 654 -15.27 -14.29 23.14
N ASP A 655 -14.81 -13.04 23.16
CA ASP A 655 -15.24 -11.99 24.10
C ASP A 655 -16.28 -11.02 23.52
N ALA A 656 -16.56 -11.05 22.21
CA ALA A 656 -17.63 -10.24 21.62
C ALA A 656 -19.00 -10.73 22.05
N LYS A 657 -19.83 -9.81 22.56
CA LYS A 657 -21.16 -10.13 23.08
C LYS A 657 -22.13 -10.49 21.96
N PHE A 658 -21.86 -9.99 20.75
CA PHE A 658 -22.63 -10.24 19.54
C PHE A 658 -21.67 -10.46 18.35
N THR A 659 -21.53 -11.71 17.89
CA THR A 659 -20.62 -12.03 16.78
C THR A 659 -21.33 -11.97 15.43
N ARG A 660 -20.56 -11.99 14.34
CA ARG A 660 -21.15 -12.05 12.99
C ARG A 660 -21.88 -13.36 12.72
N GLU A 661 -21.42 -14.47 13.28
CA GLU A 661 -22.11 -15.76 13.16
C GLU A 661 -23.49 -15.70 13.80
N ASP A 662 -23.62 -15.05 14.97
CA ASP A 662 -24.91 -14.79 15.61
C ASP A 662 -25.81 -13.95 14.68
N ALA A 663 -25.22 -12.94 14.02
CA ALA A 663 -25.94 -12.08 13.09
C ALA A 663 -26.41 -12.82 11.83
N ASP A 664 -25.58 -13.71 11.26
CA ASP A 664 -25.93 -14.54 10.11
C ASP A 664 -27.03 -15.56 10.47
N GLN A 665 -26.99 -16.17 11.66
CA GLN A 665 -28.04 -17.06 12.16
C GLN A 665 -29.38 -16.33 12.38
N LEU A 666 -29.34 -15.11 12.92
CA LEU A 666 -30.51 -14.24 13.06
C LEU A 666 -31.12 -13.91 11.71
N VAL A 667 -30.27 -13.52 10.75
CA VAL A 667 -30.70 -13.23 9.37
C VAL A 667 -31.32 -14.48 8.76
N GLU A 668 -30.68 -15.66 8.84
CA GLU A 668 -31.18 -16.93 8.30
C GLU A 668 -32.52 -17.34 8.91
N SER A 669 -32.65 -17.23 10.22
CA SER A 669 -33.91 -17.50 10.93
C SER A 669 -35.02 -16.54 10.51
N TRP A 670 -34.70 -15.26 10.29
CA TRP A 670 -35.65 -14.27 9.79
C TRP A 670 -36.16 -14.59 8.38
N GLN A 671 -35.32 -15.17 7.50
CA GLN A 671 -35.73 -15.53 6.13
C GLN A 671 -36.88 -16.53 6.12
N HIS A 672 -37.02 -17.35 7.15
CA HIS A 672 -38.10 -18.32 7.25
C HIS A 672 -39.48 -17.63 7.40
N PHE A 673 -39.52 -16.52 8.15
CA PHE A 673 -40.74 -15.77 8.44
C PHE A 673 -40.97 -14.62 7.45
N ASP A 674 -39.92 -14.08 6.85
CA ASP A 674 -39.97 -13.05 5.81
C ASP A 674 -39.19 -13.47 4.55
N PRO A 675 -39.73 -14.42 3.75
CA PRO A 675 -39.03 -14.93 2.56
C PRO A 675 -38.79 -13.87 1.48
N LYS A 676 -39.56 -12.78 1.51
CA LYS A 676 -39.49 -11.66 0.55
C LYS A 676 -38.53 -10.55 0.99
N ALA A 677 -37.90 -10.68 2.17
CA ALA A 677 -37.05 -9.65 2.76
C ALA A 677 -37.72 -8.27 2.85
N THR A 678 -39.00 -8.25 3.24
CA THR A 678 -39.77 -7.02 3.47
C THR A 678 -39.33 -6.24 4.70
N MET A 679 -38.49 -6.83 5.57
CA MET A 679 -38.05 -6.31 6.87
C MET A 679 -39.12 -6.35 7.96
N TYR A 680 -40.23 -7.04 7.73
CA TYR A 680 -41.35 -7.12 8.66
C TYR A 680 -41.76 -8.58 8.91
N ILE A 681 -42.05 -8.91 10.16
CA ILE A 681 -42.77 -10.12 10.56
C ILE A 681 -44.01 -9.75 11.38
N HIS A 682 -44.97 -10.67 11.47
CA HIS A 682 -46.13 -10.49 12.32
C HIS A 682 -45.74 -10.73 13.80
N VAL A 683 -46.40 -10.04 14.74
CA VAL A 683 -46.11 -10.17 16.18
C VAL A 683 -46.30 -11.61 16.67
N SER A 684 -47.25 -12.36 16.12
CA SER A 684 -47.46 -13.78 16.45
C SER A 684 -46.24 -14.67 16.19
N ASP A 685 -45.43 -14.32 15.19
CA ASP A 685 -44.31 -15.14 14.74
C ASP A 685 -43.03 -14.83 15.53
N LEU A 686 -43.09 -13.79 16.38
CA LEU A 686 -41.94 -13.27 17.11
C LEU A 686 -41.40 -14.29 18.13
N THR A 687 -42.27 -15.02 18.83
CA THR A 687 -41.83 -16.07 19.77
C THR A 687 -41.10 -17.18 19.06
N THR A 688 -41.68 -17.72 17.99
CA THR A 688 -41.07 -18.80 17.21
C THR A 688 -39.76 -18.35 16.56
N PHE A 689 -39.66 -17.08 16.14
CA PHE A 689 -38.41 -16.50 15.68
C PHE A 689 -37.33 -16.43 16.77
N LEU A 690 -37.69 -15.98 17.98
CA LEU A 690 -36.75 -15.87 19.10
C LEU A 690 -36.28 -17.24 19.60
N GLU A 691 -37.14 -18.26 19.54
CA GLU A 691 -36.78 -19.64 19.87
C GLU A 691 -35.76 -20.24 18.89
N ARG A 692 -35.83 -19.84 17.61
CA ARG A 692 -35.01 -20.40 16.54
C ARG A 692 -33.68 -19.68 16.32
N SER A 693 -33.61 -18.38 16.64
CA SER A 693 -32.59 -17.51 16.07
C SER A 693 -31.21 -17.52 16.73
N THR A 694 -31.08 -17.76 18.04
CA THR A 694 -29.80 -18.20 18.67
C THR A 694 -30.03 -18.70 20.11
N GLN A 695 -29.08 -19.50 20.63
CA GLN A 695 -29.02 -19.84 22.07
C GLN A 695 -28.67 -18.64 22.97
N LYS A 696 -28.00 -17.62 22.42
CA LYS A 696 -27.61 -16.38 23.12
C LYS A 696 -28.79 -15.43 23.39
N PHE A 697 -29.83 -15.44 22.55
CA PHE A 697 -31.06 -14.66 22.72
C PHE A 697 -32.24 -15.49 23.24
N ARG A 698 -31.99 -16.78 23.53
CA ARG A 698 -32.98 -17.70 24.09
C ARG A 698 -33.38 -17.26 25.49
N LYS A 699 -34.67 -17.00 25.69
CA LYS A 699 -35.24 -16.73 27.01
C LYS A 699 -35.27 -18.03 27.83
N GLY A 700 -35.08 -17.92 29.15
CA GLY A 700 -35.37 -19.00 30.09
C GLY A 700 -36.82 -19.46 29.92
N LYS A 701 -37.05 -20.74 30.18
CA LYS A 701 -38.20 -21.58 29.79
C LYS A 701 -39.58 -21.18 30.36
N ASP A 702 -39.75 -19.96 30.84
CA ASP A 702 -40.99 -19.49 31.46
C ASP A 702 -41.89 -18.82 30.40
N ASP A 703 -43.13 -19.29 30.30
CA ASP A 703 -44.20 -18.83 29.41
C ASP A 703 -44.50 -17.34 29.59
N VAL A 704 -43.69 -16.47 29.00
CA VAL A 704 -43.97 -15.04 28.95
C VAL A 704 -44.75 -14.74 27.67
N ASP A 705 -45.98 -14.25 27.88
CA ASP A 705 -46.87 -13.69 26.86
C ASP A 705 -46.12 -12.76 25.88
N VAL A 706 -46.25 -13.03 24.58
CA VAL A 706 -45.55 -12.34 23.49
C VAL A 706 -45.82 -10.84 23.52
N PHE A 707 -47.04 -10.46 23.88
CA PHE A 707 -47.46 -9.06 23.99
C PHE A 707 -46.75 -8.36 25.14
N ARG A 708 -46.53 -9.06 26.26
CA ARG A 708 -45.75 -8.54 27.39
C ARG A 708 -44.29 -8.32 27.01
N LEU A 709 -43.71 -9.20 26.18
CA LEU A 709 -42.35 -9.04 25.67
C LEU A 709 -42.23 -7.83 24.72
N VAL A 710 -43.20 -7.62 23.83
CA VAL A 710 -43.25 -6.46 22.93
C VAL A 710 -43.37 -5.15 23.72
N ASP A 711 -44.18 -5.15 24.78
CA ASP A 711 -44.34 -3.99 25.66
C ASP A 711 -43.11 -3.74 26.57
N GLU A 712 -42.47 -4.80 27.07
CA GLU A 712 -41.18 -4.72 27.78
C GLU A 712 -40.07 -4.13 26.89
N LEU A 713 -40.01 -4.57 25.62
CA LEU A 713 -39.00 -4.11 24.65
C LEU A 713 -39.35 -2.76 24.00
N LYS A 714 -40.52 -2.18 24.33
CA LYS A 714 -41.04 -0.91 23.79
C LYS A 714 -40.99 -0.85 22.26
N LEU A 715 -41.27 -1.96 21.59
CA LEU A 715 -41.20 -2.03 20.13
C LEU A 715 -42.37 -1.26 19.50
N PRO A 716 -42.14 -0.43 18.47
CA PRO A 716 -43.23 0.26 17.79
C PRO A 716 -44.09 -0.77 17.04
N ARG A 717 -45.40 -0.75 17.30
CA ARG A 717 -46.35 -1.59 16.55
C ARG A 717 -46.74 -0.88 15.26
N TYR A 718 -46.43 -1.48 14.12
CA TYR A 718 -46.82 -0.97 12.82
C TYR A 718 -48.18 -1.50 12.38
N ALA A 719 -48.76 -0.88 11.35
CA ALA A 719 -50.07 -1.28 10.80
C ALA A 719 -50.13 -2.78 10.50
N GLY A 720 -51.15 -3.45 11.05
CA GLY A 720 -51.34 -4.91 10.94
C GLY A 720 -50.45 -5.74 11.88
N GLU A 721 -50.16 -5.25 13.08
CA GLU A 721 -49.38 -5.95 14.13
C GLU A 721 -48.04 -6.50 13.63
N ARG A 722 -47.25 -5.61 13.00
CA ARG A 722 -45.94 -5.97 12.45
C ARG A 722 -44.79 -5.37 13.25
N VAL A 723 -43.70 -6.11 13.33
CA VAL A 723 -42.43 -5.70 13.95
C VAL A 723 -41.37 -5.52 12.87
N TYR A 724 -40.54 -4.47 13.00
CA TYR A 724 -39.47 -4.16 12.06
C TYR A 724 -38.14 -4.81 12.48
N PHE A 725 -37.45 -5.45 11.53
CA PHE A 725 -36.24 -6.23 11.77
C PHE A 725 -35.15 -5.50 12.59
N ARG A 726 -34.79 -4.29 12.19
CA ARG A 726 -33.68 -3.55 12.84
C ARG A 726 -34.02 -3.06 14.24
N GLU A 727 -35.26 -2.61 14.43
CA GLU A 727 -35.74 -2.16 15.73
C GLU A 727 -35.79 -3.32 16.72
N LEU A 728 -36.26 -4.49 16.28
CA LEU A 728 -36.21 -5.69 17.08
C LEU A 728 -34.79 -6.06 17.51
N LEU A 729 -33.86 -6.12 16.55
CA LEU A 729 -32.47 -6.50 16.85
C LEU A 729 -31.77 -5.51 17.79
N LEU A 730 -31.97 -4.20 17.57
CA LEU A 730 -31.42 -3.17 18.46
C LEU A 730 -31.98 -3.29 19.87
N SER A 731 -33.30 -3.43 20.03
CA SER A 731 -33.93 -3.56 21.35
C SER A 731 -33.50 -4.83 22.08
N LEU A 732 -33.31 -5.95 21.38
CA LEU A 732 -32.81 -7.21 21.95
C LEU A 732 -31.36 -7.07 22.40
N TYR A 733 -30.53 -6.41 21.58
CA TYR A 733 -29.13 -6.17 21.87
C TYR A 733 -28.95 -5.22 23.06
N ASP A 734 -29.65 -4.07 23.06
CA ASP A 734 -29.61 -3.07 24.14
C ASP A 734 -30.02 -3.68 25.49
N ARG A 735 -31.07 -4.50 25.51
CA ARG A 735 -31.52 -5.20 26.72
C ARG A 735 -30.43 -6.10 27.31
N LYS A 736 -29.73 -6.85 26.46
CA LYS A 736 -28.71 -7.80 26.93
C LYS A 736 -27.42 -7.10 27.35
N TRP A 737 -27.07 -6.02 26.65
CA TRP A 737 -25.86 -5.24 26.93
C TRP A 737 -25.96 -4.45 28.24
N LEU A 738 -27.11 -3.80 28.50
CA LEU A 738 -27.35 -3.00 29.70
C LEU A 738 -27.36 -3.81 31.01
N VAL A 739 -27.71 -5.09 30.96
CA VAL A 739 -27.77 -5.98 32.14
C VAL A 739 -26.39 -6.38 32.65
N GLN A 740 -25.34 -6.24 31.84
CA GLN A 740 -23.99 -6.71 32.16
C GLN A 740 -23.01 -5.60 32.59
N LEU A 741 -23.45 -4.35 32.66
CA LEU A 741 -22.60 -3.22 33.05
C LEU A 741 -22.60 -3.01 34.58
N PRO A 742 -21.47 -2.60 35.19
CA PRO A 742 -21.46 -2.18 36.58
C PRO A 742 -22.40 -0.97 36.78
N PRO A 743 -23.14 -0.88 37.91
CA PRO A 743 -24.17 0.15 38.12
C PRO A 743 -23.69 1.60 37.97
N SER A 744 -22.40 1.85 38.23
CA SER A 744 -21.74 3.15 38.10
C SER A 744 -21.60 3.62 36.65
N GLU A 745 -21.48 2.71 35.68
CA GLU A 745 -21.36 3.05 34.27
C GLU A 745 -22.73 3.25 33.62
N VAL A 746 -23.73 2.44 34.01
CA VAL A 746 -25.08 2.41 33.43
C VAL A 746 -25.67 3.82 33.26
N CYS A 747 -25.64 4.69 34.27
CA CYS A 747 -26.24 6.04 34.15
C CYS A 747 -25.55 6.96 33.13
N ARG A 748 -24.22 6.87 32.98
CA ARG A 748 -23.45 7.68 32.00
C ARG A 748 -23.64 7.15 30.58
N THR A 749 -23.58 5.84 30.40
CA THR A 749 -23.81 5.20 29.10
C THR A 749 -25.26 5.31 28.68
N HIS A 750 -26.23 5.23 29.59
CA HIS A 750 -27.65 5.30 29.24
C HIS A 750 -28.07 6.65 28.64
N HIS A 751 -27.48 7.77 29.07
CA HIS A 751 -27.75 9.09 28.45
C HIS A 751 -27.14 9.21 27.04
N LEU A 752 -25.92 8.72 26.87
CA LEU A 752 -25.24 8.68 25.57
C LEU A 752 -25.95 7.72 24.61
N PHE A 753 -26.36 6.54 25.09
CA PHE A 753 -27.12 5.56 24.33
C PHE A 753 -28.51 6.01 24.01
N ARG A 754 -29.22 6.71 24.90
CA ARG A 754 -30.54 7.25 24.57
C ARG A 754 -30.43 8.37 23.55
N SER A 755 -29.40 9.23 23.62
CA SER A 755 -29.10 10.21 22.56
C SER A 755 -28.75 9.54 21.23
N ILE A 756 -27.86 8.55 21.24
CA ILE A 756 -27.45 7.79 20.04
C ILE A 756 -28.62 6.98 19.48
N HIS A 757 -29.42 6.34 20.33
CA HIS A 757 -30.61 5.57 19.97
C HIS A 757 -31.73 6.49 19.48
N ASP A 758 -31.98 7.64 20.09
CA ASP A 758 -32.97 8.61 19.62
C ASP A 758 -32.52 9.26 18.29
N ASP A 759 -31.23 9.56 18.13
CA ASP A 759 -30.65 10.05 16.88
C ASP A 759 -30.65 8.97 15.79
N LEU A 760 -30.32 7.71 16.11
CA LEU A 760 -30.36 6.59 15.18
C LEU A 760 -31.77 6.17 14.83
N THR A 761 -32.70 6.17 15.77
CA THR A 761 -34.11 5.86 15.52
C THR A 761 -34.76 7.00 14.75
N SER A 762 -34.36 8.25 15.00
CA SER A 762 -34.72 9.40 14.14
C SER A 762 -34.09 9.29 12.76
N CYS A 763 -32.83 8.85 12.65
CA CYS A 763 -32.12 8.66 11.38
C CYS A 763 -32.70 7.48 10.59
N VAL A 764 -33.11 6.39 11.25
CA VAL A 764 -33.83 5.25 10.67
C VAL A 764 -35.23 5.66 10.26
N ARG A 765 -35.95 6.48 11.05
CA ARG A 765 -37.22 7.12 10.67
C ARG A 765 -37.07 8.04 9.46
N VAL A 766 -35.96 8.77 9.37
CA VAL A 766 -35.62 9.64 8.22
C VAL A 766 -35.24 8.81 6.99
N LEU A 767 -34.41 7.77 7.13
CA LEU A 767 -34.08 6.83 6.05
C LEU A 767 -35.34 6.10 5.54
N ARG A 768 -36.34 5.86 6.40
CA ARG A 768 -37.66 5.34 6.03
C ARG A 768 -38.46 6.25 5.10
N ARG A 769 -38.33 7.59 5.24
CA ARG A 769 -38.91 8.55 4.28
C ARG A 769 -38.22 8.49 2.93
N PHE A 770 -36.97 8.04 2.88
CA PHE A 770 -36.21 7.88 1.63
C PHE A 770 -36.43 6.51 0.95
N ASP A 771 -36.58 5.42 1.71
CA ASP A 771 -36.77 4.07 1.16
C ASP A 771 -38.17 3.85 0.54
N MET A 772 -39.18 4.66 0.89
CA MET A 772 -40.48 4.64 0.21
C MET A 772 -40.46 5.26 -1.20
N ASN A 773 -39.36 5.89 -1.64
CA ASN A 773 -39.24 6.53 -2.95
C ASN A 773 -38.14 5.95 -3.87
N LEU A 774 -37.48 4.85 -3.49
CA LEU A 774 -36.49 4.18 -4.35
C LEU A 774 -37.04 2.87 -4.94
N LYS A 775 -37.90 3.01 -5.95
CA LYS A 775 -37.78 2.18 -7.15
C LYS A 775 -36.83 2.91 -8.10
N ILE A 776 -35.58 2.45 -8.13
CA ILE A 776 -34.61 2.37 -9.25
C ILE A 776 -33.22 2.08 -8.65
#